data_AF-A0A812YLV5-F1
#
_entry.id   AF-A0A812YLV5-F1
#
_cell.length_a   1.000
_cell.length_b   1.000
_cell.length_c   1.000
_cell.angle_alpha   90.00
_cell.angle_beta   90.00
_cell.angle_gamma   90.00
#
_symmetry.space_group_name_H-M   'P 1'
#
loop_
_entity.id
_entity.type
_entity.pdbx_description
1 polymer ?
#
loop_
_entity_poly.entity_id
_entity_poly.type
_entity_poly.pdbx_seq_one_letter_code
_entity_poly.pdbx_strand_id
1 'polypeptide(L)'
;MDCLLDYLLKHSLAYKQRIRCEHIGCHELNRDGQGVSAEHCHELLSSLASLGFVPGQCKSVCLECPPDSRGDATRAFNKAVIDRAGGKLAPLSLGPLRYSTILGSHTNQAFRLVVAKLAHANAALTSEGFLNIEKVREVDAALADAITEGIEWVIVGHEIQDEFVKFATLFQAAGNACGQISKPEDEMQVAKKILLSVQGFMQLNGTNQVKYEDVSKEILRSKPPCAPWVCFIFRFVLQAPGGLSPASSSTSFLLESEAHIRTHGRRDRSLGMEWWDAISADAKGQKPRVLFKHAMLKLAYCEANSKAVTASDVRKILSSRDAVVKLDAAEDAFIQFRQILAKEGIDSIQAQEAMAFLEQEVAALVLVKKFRKYEDVDSACHAAMEALSEKIGRVIPHSWPIHELDASGAVVNAARVVSKGFRVGDFVERKADGLQATVKVVGAEKVVLELQDGSQVEGSAQSFLDGHWKQSAPRSDPVRFDSWPSVVGFKSFEMQALLLRARIVHAMEEQFEKLMGAKSVALGLTVYQKPRDVRAHEDLAVRQLQLPVTTTRIEIRSAAEDPSNSIVVGRTTLAGKDVWVILSPVTTWPTATCEGFLNPSWLMRPSAVRKEANCELVGIPAKPADPFELPVIKNFKKISQNESLVLYRPGNKSPAPVEVLQPLSKKAKVA
;
A
#
# COMPACT_ATOMS: atom_id res chain seq x y z
N MET A 1 -28.80 12.87 -15.99
CA MET A 1 -27.98 14.07 -16.27
C MET A 1 -28.82 15.03 -17.10
N ASP A 2 -29.23 14.60 -18.29
CA ASP A 2 -29.95 15.43 -19.24
C ASP A 2 -31.25 16.01 -18.64
N CYS A 3 -32.07 15.21 -17.95
CA CYS A 3 -33.28 15.73 -17.28
C CYS A 3 -33.00 16.82 -16.23
N LEU A 4 -31.83 16.82 -15.59
CA LEU A 4 -31.46 17.86 -14.62
C LEU A 4 -31.02 19.13 -15.34
N LEU A 5 -30.25 19.03 -16.42
CA LEU A 5 -29.91 20.20 -17.24
C LEU A 5 -31.15 20.81 -17.88
N ASP A 6 -32.06 19.98 -18.40
CA ASP A 6 -33.31 20.44 -18.98
C ASP A 6 -34.16 21.18 -17.94
N TYR A 7 -34.20 20.68 -16.71
CA TYR A 7 -34.84 21.36 -15.59
C TYR A 7 -34.20 22.72 -15.30
N LEU A 8 -32.86 22.78 -15.17
CA LEU A 8 -32.15 24.03 -14.91
C LEU A 8 -32.33 25.05 -16.03
N LEU A 9 -32.27 24.62 -17.30
CA LEU A 9 -32.52 25.45 -18.48
C LEU A 9 -33.95 26.00 -18.47
N LYS A 10 -34.94 25.14 -18.19
CA LYS A 10 -36.36 25.52 -18.13
C LYS A 10 -36.64 26.56 -17.04
N HIS A 11 -35.91 26.50 -15.94
CA HIS A 11 -36.07 27.39 -14.80
C HIS A 11 -35.08 28.58 -14.81
N SER A 12 -34.37 28.81 -15.91
CA SER A 12 -33.40 29.91 -16.05
C SER A 12 -32.26 29.90 -15.01
N LEU A 13 -31.94 28.70 -14.51
CA LEU A 13 -30.80 28.43 -13.61
C LEU A 13 -29.58 27.91 -14.40
N ALA A 14 -29.76 27.66 -15.69
CA ALA A 14 -28.71 27.41 -16.66
C ALA A 14 -29.10 28.06 -17.99
N TYR A 15 -28.11 28.30 -18.85
CA TYR A 15 -28.32 28.83 -20.21
C TYR A 15 -27.29 28.25 -21.18
N LYS A 16 -27.52 28.43 -22.48
CA LYS A 16 -26.59 28.01 -23.53
C LYS A 16 -25.87 29.20 -24.14
N GLN A 17 -24.56 29.11 -24.32
CA GLN A 17 -23.78 30.15 -24.98
C GLN A 17 -22.57 29.55 -25.71
N ARG A 18 -22.22 30.11 -26.87
CA ARG A 18 -20.94 29.82 -27.54
C ARG A 18 -19.83 30.60 -26.85
N ILE A 19 -18.82 29.89 -26.35
CA ILE A 19 -17.70 30.49 -25.61
C ILE A 19 -16.37 29.97 -26.18
N ARG A 20 -15.42 30.90 -26.38
CA ARG A 20 -14.05 30.57 -26.76
C ARG A 20 -13.30 29.94 -25.59
N CYS A 21 -12.47 28.95 -25.89
CA CYS A 21 -11.83 28.10 -24.89
C CYS A 21 -10.96 28.86 -23.87
N GLU A 22 -10.43 30.03 -24.24
CA GLU A 22 -9.62 30.92 -23.40
C GLU A 22 -10.34 31.44 -22.15
N HIS A 23 -11.67 31.54 -22.20
CA HIS A 23 -12.49 32.09 -21.10
C HIS A 23 -12.94 31.05 -20.09
N ILE A 24 -12.55 29.78 -20.29
CA ILE A 24 -13.02 28.64 -19.50
C ILE A 24 -11.83 27.89 -18.90
N GLY A 25 -11.83 27.80 -17.57
CA GLY A 25 -10.88 27.02 -16.79
C GLY A 25 -11.47 25.66 -16.40
N CYS A 26 -10.82 24.97 -15.49
CA CYS A 26 -11.28 23.70 -14.93
C CYS A 26 -11.85 23.93 -13.53
N HIS A 27 -13.06 23.46 -13.22
CA HIS A 27 -13.59 23.58 -11.87
C HIS A 27 -12.69 22.81 -10.88
N GLU A 28 -12.46 23.31 -9.67
CA GLU A 28 -11.54 22.71 -8.68
C GLU A 28 -11.99 21.34 -8.19
N LEU A 29 -13.28 21.04 -8.32
CA LEU A 29 -13.85 19.73 -8.07
C LEU A 29 -13.82 18.80 -9.30
N ASN A 30 -13.30 19.24 -10.46
CA ASN A 30 -13.25 18.44 -11.69
C ASN A 30 -12.43 17.15 -11.51
N ARG A 31 -13.03 16.02 -11.87
CA ARG A 31 -12.45 14.68 -11.79
C ARG A 31 -11.95 14.39 -10.37
N ASP A 32 -12.84 14.57 -9.39
CA ASP A 32 -12.53 14.43 -7.95
C ASP A 32 -11.34 15.33 -7.53
N GLY A 33 -11.29 16.53 -8.11
CA GLY A 33 -10.26 17.55 -7.89
C GLY A 33 -8.88 17.28 -8.51
N GLN A 34 -8.78 16.38 -9.50
CA GLN A 34 -7.56 16.20 -10.29
C GLN A 34 -7.39 17.23 -11.41
N GLY A 35 -8.49 17.68 -12.00
CA GLY A 35 -8.46 18.55 -13.17
C GLY A 35 -8.07 17.81 -14.46
N VAL A 36 -7.11 18.38 -15.21
CA VAL A 36 -6.71 17.91 -16.55
C VAL A 36 -5.30 17.30 -16.53
N SER A 37 -5.07 16.27 -17.34
CA SER A 37 -3.73 15.72 -17.60
C SER A 37 -3.14 16.34 -18.86
N ALA A 38 -1.88 16.79 -18.80
CA ALA A 38 -1.19 17.38 -19.93
C ALA A 38 -1.09 16.40 -21.11
N GLU A 39 -0.54 15.20 -20.88
CA GLU A 39 -0.41 14.16 -21.90
C GLU A 39 -1.77 13.86 -22.56
N HIS A 40 -2.82 13.66 -21.76
CA HIS A 40 -4.16 13.40 -22.29
C HIS A 40 -4.71 14.53 -23.17
N CYS A 41 -4.38 15.79 -22.88
CA CYS A 41 -4.84 16.91 -23.71
C CYS A 41 -4.14 16.93 -25.08
N HIS A 42 -2.83 16.66 -25.12
CA HIS A 42 -2.05 16.55 -26.37
C HIS A 42 -2.50 15.33 -27.21
N GLU A 43 -2.70 14.18 -26.57
CA GLU A 43 -3.20 12.99 -27.25
C GLU A 43 -4.63 13.16 -27.77
N LEU A 44 -5.50 13.80 -26.97
CA LEU A 44 -6.87 14.09 -27.40
C LEU A 44 -6.87 14.99 -28.63
N LEU A 45 -6.04 16.03 -28.67
CA LEU A 45 -5.90 16.89 -29.84
C LEU A 45 -5.49 16.08 -31.08
N SER A 46 -4.50 15.20 -30.95
CA SER A 46 -4.09 14.29 -32.04
C SER A 46 -5.23 13.39 -32.50
N SER A 47 -6.00 12.85 -31.55
CA SER A 47 -7.12 11.94 -31.83
C SER A 47 -8.25 12.66 -32.57
N LEU A 48 -8.61 13.87 -32.13
CA LEU A 48 -9.63 14.70 -32.78
C LEU A 48 -9.23 15.00 -34.22
N ALA A 49 -7.98 15.39 -34.46
CA ALA A 49 -7.48 15.66 -35.79
C ALA A 49 -7.44 14.40 -36.68
N SER A 50 -7.12 13.22 -36.13
CA SER A 50 -7.07 11.98 -36.91
C SER A 50 -8.46 11.39 -37.23
N LEU A 51 -9.43 11.56 -36.32
CA LEU A 51 -10.76 10.95 -36.43
C LEU A 51 -11.79 11.88 -37.09
N GLY A 52 -11.51 13.18 -37.11
CA GLY A 52 -12.46 14.21 -37.47
C GLY A 52 -13.28 14.69 -36.27
N PHE A 53 -13.39 16.00 -36.14
CA PHE A 53 -14.13 16.69 -35.10
C PHE A 53 -15.58 16.90 -35.51
N VAL A 54 -16.50 16.52 -34.62
CA VAL A 54 -17.93 16.74 -34.80
C VAL A 54 -18.44 17.65 -33.68
N PRO A 55 -18.80 18.92 -33.96
CA PRO A 55 -19.21 19.88 -32.94
C PRO A 55 -20.33 19.38 -32.01
N GLY A 56 -21.31 18.67 -32.57
CA GLY A 56 -22.47 18.15 -31.82
C GLY A 56 -22.17 16.98 -30.87
N GLN A 57 -20.96 16.41 -30.90
CA GLN A 57 -20.57 15.32 -29.99
C GLN A 57 -19.85 15.80 -28.73
N CYS A 58 -19.51 17.09 -28.65
CA CYS A 58 -18.89 17.65 -27.45
C CYS A 58 -19.92 17.87 -26.34
N LYS A 59 -19.85 17.04 -25.30
CA LYS A 59 -20.58 17.29 -24.05
C LYS A 59 -19.88 18.38 -23.23
N SER A 60 -20.37 19.60 -23.38
CA SER A 60 -19.75 20.81 -22.82
C SER A 60 -20.66 21.43 -21.76
N VAL A 61 -20.30 21.24 -20.48
CA VAL A 61 -21.03 21.80 -19.33
C VAL A 61 -20.05 22.51 -18.42
N CYS A 62 -20.36 23.76 -18.06
CA CYS A 62 -19.53 24.58 -17.18
C CYS A 62 -20.38 25.31 -16.13
N LEU A 63 -19.72 25.76 -15.07
CA LEU A 63 -20.27 26.65 -14.05
C LEU A 63 -19.73 28.06 -14.26
N GLU A 64 -20.53 29.05 -13.94
CA GLU A 64 -20.04 30.41 -13.73
C GLU A 64 -19.02 30.43 -12.58
N CYS A 65 -17.93 31.16 -12.79
CA CYS A 65 -16.93 31.43 -11.77
C CYS A 65 -17.19 32.84 -11.22
N PRO A 66 -17.65 32.99 -9.97
CA PRO A 66 -17.91 34.30 -9.39
C PRO A 66 -16.66 35.19 -9.44
N PRO A 67 -16.79 36.48 -9.77
CA PRO A 67 -15.65 37.40 -9.82
C PRO A 67 -15.13 37.77 -8.42
N ASP A 68 -15.91 37.53 -7.37
CA ASP A 68 -15.54 37.74 -5.97
C ASP A 68 -14.85 36.51 -5.36
N SER A 69 -14.59 36.56 -4.05
CA SER A 69 -13.84 35.54 -3.31
C SER A 69 -14.39 34.12 -3.45
N ARG A 70 -15.66 33.93 -3.84
CA ARG A 70 -16.23 32.59 -4.07
C ARG A 70 -15.55 31.86 -5.23
N GLY A 71 -15.03 32.58 -6.23
CA GLY A 71 -14.29 31.99 -7.35
C GLY A 71 -12.80 31.78 -7.10
N ASP A 72 -12.27 32.17 -5.94
CA ASP A 72 -10.82 32.14 -5.68
C ASP A 72 -10.27 30.71 -5.66
N ALA A 73 -11.04 29.76 -5.14
CA ALA A 73 -10.67 28.35 -5.13
C ALA A 73 -10.45 27.82 -6.56
N THR A 74 -11.38 28.11 -7.47
CA THR A 74 -11.27 27.75 -8.90
C THR A 74 -10.06 28.38 -9.57
N ARG A 75 -9.82 29.68 -9.32
CA ARG A 75 -8.67 30.41 -9.88
C ARG A 75 -7.34 29.86 -9.37
N ALA A 76 -7.22 29.65 -8.06
CA ALA A 76 -6.03 29.08 -7.42
C ALA A 76 -5.78 27.65 -7.92
N PHE A 77 -6.82 26.84 -8.08
CA PHE A 77 -6.72 25.49 -8.62
C PHE A 77 -6.16 25.47 -10.05
N ASN A 78 -6.74 26.29 -10.95
CA ASN A 78 -6.24 26.37 -12.32
C ASN A 78 -4.79 26.82 -12.39
N LYS A 79 -4.41 27.81 -11.55
CA LYS A 79 -3.02 28.24 -11.42
C LYS A 79 -2.12 27.07 -11.05
N ALA A 80 -2.46 26.34 -9.99
CA ALA A 80 -1.67 25.22 -9.51
C ALA A 80 -1.54 24.10 -10.53
N VAL A 81 -2.62 23.77 -11.26
CA VAL A 81 -2.60 22.74 -12.32
C VAL A 81 -1.68 23.14 -13.47
N ILE A 82 -1.72 24.41 -13.89
CA ILE A 82 -0.89 24.93 -14.99
C ILE A 82 0.57 25.00 -14.58
N ASP A 83 0.86 25.56 -13.40
CA ASP A 83 2.23 25.70 -12.90
C ASP A 83 2.90 24.32 -12.78
N ARG A 84 2.19 23.33 -12.22
CA ARG A 84 2.68 21.94 -12.08
C ARG A 84 2.91 21.21 -13.40
N ALA A 85 2.28 21.65 -14.49
CA ALA A 85 2.49 21.04 -15.79
C ALA A 85 3.79 21.48 -16.47
N GLY A 86 4.52 22.44 -15.90
CA GLY A 86 5.85 22.84 -16.39
C GLY A 86 5.85 23.29 -17.85
N GLY A 87 4.84 24.06 -18.26
CA GLY A 87 4.70 24.55 -19.65
C GLY A 87 4.03 23.57 -20.63
N LYS A 88 3.63 22.37 -20.19
CA LYS A 88 2.93 21.40 -21.05
C LYS A 88 1.43 21.66 -21.19
N LEU A 89 0.86 22.54 -20.38
CA LEU A 89 -0.53 23.00 -20.46
C LEU A 89 -0.57 24.48 -20.87
N ALA A 90 -1.60 24.85 -21.64
CA ALA A 90 -1.82 26.23 -22.03
C ALA A 90 -2.04 27.15 -20.80
N PRO A 91 -1.41 28.34 -20.78
CA PRO A 91 -1.60 29.31 -19.70
C PRO A 91 -3.03 29.85 -19.68
N LEU A 92 -3.53 30.22 -18.49
CA LEU A 92 -4.86 30.78 -18.29
C LEU A 92 -4.73 32.19 -17.72
N SER A 93 -5.41 33.15 -18.33
CA SER A 93 -5.59 34.47 -17.72
C SER A 93 -6.58 34.34 -16.56
N LEU A 94 -6.08 34.36 -15.32
CA LEU A 94 -6.90 34.10 -14.13
C LEU A 94 -7.85 35.25 -13.77
N GLY A 95 -7.49 36.49 -14.12
CA GLY A 95 -8.32 37.68 -13.89
C GLY A 95 -9.67 37.66 -14.64
N PRO A 96 -9.71 37.34 -15.95
CA PRO A 96 -10.95 37.24 -16.72
C PRO A 96 -11.61 35.85 -16.70
N LEU A 97 -11.27 34.97 -15.75
CA LEU A 97 -11.87 33.63 -15.70
C LEU A 97 -13.36 33.71 -15.33
N ARG A 98 -14.23 33.53 -16.33
CA ARG A 98 -15.69 33.64 -16.16
C ARG A 98 -16.38 32.30 -15.93
N TYR A 99 -15.78 31.22 -16.43
CA TYR A 99 -16.40 29.91 -16.41
C TYR A 99 -15.40 28.83 -16.05
N SER A 100 -15.91 27.71 -15.52
CA SER A 100 -15.09 26.55 -15.19
C SER A 100 -15.79 25.25 -15.57
N THR A 101 -15.08 24.36 -16.26
CA THR A 101 -15.66 23.14 -16.81
C THR A 101 -16.03 22.14 -15.72
N ILE A 102 -17.23 21.58 -15.81
CA ILE A 102 -17.63 20.34 -15.14
C ILE A 102 -17.43 19.15 -16.10
N LEU A 103 -17.81 19.29 -17.36
CA LEU A 103 -17.63 18.29 -18.42
C LEU A 103 -16.94 18.92 -19.63
N GLY A 104 -16.06 18.17 -20.30
CA GLY A 104 -15.31 18.67 -21.45
C GLY A 104 -13.99 19.38 -21.11
N SER A 105 -13.49 19.23 -19.87
CA SER A 105 -12.26 19.89 -19.39
C SER A 105 -11.03 19.64 -20.28
N HIS A 106 -10.79 18.38 -20.67
CA HIS A 106 -9.66 18.02 -21.53
C HIS A 106 -9.82 18.53 -22.96
N THR A 107 -11.04 18.51 -23.52
CA THR A 107 -11.32 19.06 -24.86
C THR A 107 -11.06 20.57 -24.87
N ASN A 108 -11.59 21.29 -23.88
CA ASN A 108 -11.36 22.72 -23.75
C ASN A 108 -9.86 23.04 -23.60
N GLN A 109 -9.14 22.27 -22.77
CA GLN A 109 -7.71 22.45 -22.59
C GLN A 109 -6.92 22.12 -23.86
N ALA A 110 -7.29 21.07 -24.60
CA ALA A 110 -6.69 20.71 -25.88
C ALA A 110 -6.81 21.85 -26.92
N PHE A 111 -7.98 22.50 -26.98
CA PHE A 111 -8.17 23.68 -27.83
C PHE A 111 -7.26 24.83 -27.43
N ARG A 112 -7.10 25.05 -26.11
CA ARG A 112 -6.20 26.08 -25.59
C ARG A 112 -4.73 25.79 -25.91
N LEU A 113 -4.30 24.52 -26.04
CA LEU A 113 -2.92 24.18 -26.46
C LEU A 113 -2.61 24.79 -27.84
N VAL A 114 -3.58 24.73 -28.76
CA VAL A 114 -3.44 25.29 -30.12
C VAL A 114 -3.40 26.82 -30.08
N VAL A 115 -4.29 27.45 -29.31
CA VAL A 115 -4.31 28.91 -29.15
C VAL A 115 -2.98 29.42 -28.56
N ALA A 116 -2.43 28.69 -27.59
CA ALA A 116 -1.15 29.02 -26.95
C ALA A 116 0.09 28.61 -27.76
N LYS A 117 -0.08 27.98 -28.94
CA LYS A 117 1.00 27.52 -29.82
C LYS A 117 2.04 26.65 -29.10
N LEU A 118 1.60 25.72 -28.26
CA LEU A 118 2.53 24.86 -27.52
C LEU A 118 3.24 23.84 -28.41
N ALA A 119 4.41 23.39 -27.98
CA ALA A 119 5.15 22.32 -28.63
C ALA A 119 4.33 21.02 -28.62
N HIS A 120 4.33 20.30 -29.75
CA HIS A 120 3.50 19.11 -29.91
C HIS A 120 4.15 18.11 -30.88
N ALA A 121 3.99 16.81 -30.62
CA ALA A 121 4.68 15.76 -31.39
C ALA A 121 4.09 15.49 -32.78
N ASN A 122 2.79 15.74 -32.96
CA ASN A 122 2.10 15.50 -34.24
C ASN A 122 2.46 16.57 -35.29
N ALA A 123 3.32 16.19 -36.24
CA ALA A 123 3.79 17.05 -37.33
C ALA A 123 2.68 17.58 -38.25
N ALA A 124 1.52 16.90 -38.33
CA ALA A 124 0.40 17.35 -39.14
C ALA A 124 -0.28 18.60 -38.56
N LEU A 125 -0.12 18.85 -37.25
CA LEU A 125 -0.75 19.96 -36.53
C LEU A 125 0.23 21.08 -36.18
N THR A 126 1.51 20.92 -36.55
CA THR A 126 2.57 21.85 -36.14
C THR A 126 3.26 22.53 -37.30
N SER A 127 3.79 23.73 -37.01
CA SER A 127 4.73 24.46 -37.85
C SER A 127 5.93 24.77 -36.96
N GLU A 128 7.13 24.37 -37.41
CA GLU A 128 8.37 24.50 -36.62
C GLU A 128 8.30 23.82 -35.23
N GLY A 129 7.54 22.72 -35.12
CA GLY A 129 7.37 21.96 -33.88
C GLY A 129 6.31 22.51 -32.90
N PHE A 130 5.68 23.64 -33.23
CA PHE A 130 4.64 24.29 -32.41
C PHE A 130 3.27 24.18 -33.06
N LEU A 131 2.22 24.01 -32.26
CA LEU A 131 0.83 23.93 -32.76
C LEU A 131 0.46 25.18 -33.57
N ASN A 132 -0.14 24.96 -34.73
CA ASN A 132 -0.49 26.03 -35.66
C ASN A 132 -1.94 25.86 -36.13
N ILE A 133 -2.76 26.91 -35.99
CA ILE A 133 -4.19 26.85 -36.32
C ILE A 133 -4.47 26.62 -37.81
N GLU A 134 -3.62 27.13 -38.71
CA GLU A 134 -3.78 26.90 -40.15
C GLU A 134 -3.47 25.45 -40.50
N LYS A 135 -2.49 24.84 -39.83
CA LYS A 135 -2.23 23.39 -39.95
C LYS A 135 -3.39 22.55 -39.43
N VAL A 136 -3.99 22.96 -38.31
CA VAL A 136 -5.22 22.32 -37.82
C VAL A 136 -6.35 22.49 -38.85
N ARG A 137 -6.51 23.66 -39.47
CA ARG A 137 -7.54 23.93 -40.49
C ARG A 137 -7.35 23.12 -41.76
N GLU A 138 -6.11 22.88 -42.19
CA GLU A 138 -5.77 22.00 -43.32
C GLU A 138 -6.20 20.54 -43.05
N VAL A 139 -6.06 20.07 -41.80
CA VAL A 139 -6.43 18.70 -41.40
C VAL A 139 -7.94 18.58 -41.14
N ASP A 140 -8.50 19.54 -40.41
CA ASP A 140 -9.89 19.56 -39.97
C ASP A 140 -10.38 21.01 -39.74
N ALA A 141 -11.12 21.54 -40.72
CA ALA A 141 -11.68 22.88 -40.65
C ALA A 141 -12.69 23.05 -39.49
N ALA A 142 -13.49 22.03 -39.18
CA ALA A 142 -14.48 22.11 -38.11
C ALA A 142 -13.83 22.18 -36.73
N LEU A 143 -12.72 21.45 -36.55
CA LEU A 143 -11.89 21.56 -35.35
C LEU A 143 -11.26 22.96 -35.22
N ALA A 144 -10.73 23.51 -36.32
CA ALA A 144 -10.16 24.84 -36.32
C ALA A 144 -11.21 25.93 -35.99
N ASP A 145 -12.42 25.82 -36.53
CA ASP A 145 -13.52 26.73 -36.24
C ASP A 145 -13.97 26.62 -34.78
N ALA A 146 -14.06 25.40 -34.23
CA ALA A 146 -14.37 25.17 -32.82
C ALA A 146 -13.33 25.78 -31.87
N ILE A 147 -12.04 25.76 -32.25
CA ILE A 147 -10.96 26.36 -31.47
C ILE A 147 -11.01 27.90 -31.53
N THR A 148 -11.22 28.46 -32.72
CA THR A 148 -11.14 29.91 -32.96
C THR A 148 -12.39 30.65 -32.51
N GLU A 149 -13.57 30.11 -32.81
CA GLU A 149 -14.86 30.72 -32.51
C GLU A 149 -15.50 30.22 -31.21
N GLY A 150 -14.96 29.13 -30.65
CA GLY A 150 -15.51 28.45 -29.48
C GLY A 150 -16.60 27.43 -29.81
N ILE A 151 -17.14 26.81 -28.77
CA ILE A 151 -18.21 25.80 -28.88
C ILE A 151 -19.39 26.18 -27.99
N GLU A 152 -20.56 25.59 -28.22
CA GLU A 152 -21.72 25.78 -27.34
C GLU A 152 -21.47 25.08 -25.99
N TRP A 153 -21.71 25.80 -24.91
CA TRP A 153 -21.68 25.31 -23.54
C TRP A 153 -23.05 25.44 -22.91
N VAL A 154 -23.44 24.46 -22.09
CA VAL A 154 -24.47 24.66 -21.07
C VAL A 154 -23.77 25.24 -19.83
N ILE A 155 -24.15 26.46 -19.47
CA ILE A 155 -23.60 27.21 -18.35
C ILE A 155 -24.61 27.15 -17.21
N VAL A 156 -24.19 26.63 -16.08
CA VAL A 156 -24.98 26.60 -14.85
C VAL A 156 -24.59 27.80 -14.00
N GLY A 157 -25.59 28.52 -13.47
CA GLY A 157 -25.38 29.70 -12.62
C GLY A 157 -24.63 29.34 -11.35
N HIS A 158 -23.79 30.25 -10.86
CA HIS A 158 -22.99 29.99 -9.66
C HIS A 158 -23.86 29.78 -8.41
N GLU A 159 -25.08 30.32 -8.39
CA GLU A 159 -26.04 30.18 -7.30
C GLU A 159 -26.40 28.71 -7.03
N ILE A 160 -26.35 27.86 -8.06
CA ILE A 160 -26.58 26.42 -7.91
C ILE A 160 -25.43 25.76 -7.14
N GLN A 161 -24.19 26.16 -7.39
CA GLN A 161 -23.04 25.63 -6.68
C GLN A 161 -22.99 26.18 -5.24
N ASP A 162 -23.42 27.42 -5.04
CA ASP A 162 -23.54 28.05 -3.72
C ASP A 162 -24.60 27.35 -2.85
N GLU A 163 -25.79 27.08 -3.39
CA GLU A 163 -26.89 26.41 -2.67
C GLU A 163 -26.65 24.89 -2.54
N PHE A 164 -26.12 24.25 -3.58
CA PHE A 164 -25.90 22.81 -3.65
C PHE A 164 -24.42 22.49 -3.82
N VAL A 165 -23.64 22.60 -2.74
CA VAL A 165 -22.17 22.41 -2.72
C VAL A 165 -21.68 21.11 -3.42
N LYS A 166 -22.50 20.04 -3.40
CA LYS A 166 -22.18 18.75 -4.04
C LYS A 166 -22.55 18.67 -5.53
N PHE A 167 -23.08 19.74 -6.13
CA PHE A 167 -23.57 19.75 -7.51
C PHE A 167 -22.48 19.35 -8.50
N ALA A 168 -21.33 20.04 -8.49
CA ALA A 168 -20.21 19.73 -9.38
C ALA A 168 -19.75 18.26 -9.24
N THR A 169 -19.63 17.75 -8.01
CA THR A 169 -19.24 16.36 -7.73
C THR A 169 -20.26 15.36 -8.27
N LEU A 170 -21.56 15.60 -8.03
CA LEU A 170 -22.65 14.73 -8.50
C LEU A 170 -22.70 14.70 -10.04
N PHE A 171 -22.58 15.87 -10.66
CA PHE A 171 -22.70 16.04 -12.09
C PHE A 171 -21.55 15.36 -12.84
N GLN A 172 -20.32 15.46 -12.30
CA GLN A 172 -19.17 14.72 -12.82
C GLN A 172 -19.30 13.22 -12.62
N ALA A 173 -19.73 12.76 -11.45
CA ALA A 173 -19.93 11.33 -11.21
C ALA A 173 -20.93 10.74 -12.22
N ALA A 174 -22.00 11.48 -12.54
CA ALA A 174 -22.94 11.11 -13.58
C ALA A 174 -22.31 11.14 -14.99
N GLY A 175 -21.46 12.13 -15.28
CA GLY A 175 -20.80 12.28 -16.58
C GLY A 175 -19.78 11.18 -16.84
N ASN A 176 -18.99 10.86 -15.82
CA ASN A 176 -18.08 9.74 -15.80
C ASN A 176 -18.85 8.43 -15.94
N ALA A 177 -19.94 8.19 -15.19
CA ALA A 177 -20.72 6.96 -15.34
C ALA A 177 -21.22 6.71 -16.77
N CYS A 178 -21.56 7.77 -17.52
CA CYS A 178 -21.89 7.69 -18.95
C CYS A 178 -20.63 7.57 -19.85
N GLY A 179 -19.53 8.22 -19.47
CA GLY A 179 -18.23 8.19 -20.16
C GLY A 179 -17.36 6.98 -19.84
N GLN A 180 -17.69 6.15 -18.85
CA GLN A 180 -16.98 4.91 -18.49
C GLN A 180 -17.06 3.86 -19.62
N ILE A 181 -17.96 4.05 -20.58
CA ILE A 181 -17.99 3.28 -21.84
C ILE A 181 -16.86 3.72 -22.79
N SER A 182 -16.29 4.91 -22.62
CA SER A 182 -15.27 5.50 -23.52
C SER A 182 -13.92 5.89 -22.88
N LYS A 183 -13.81 6.18 -21.56
CA LYS A 183 -12.54 6.38 -20.83
C LYS A 183 -12.62 5.92 -19.36
N PRO A 184 -11.94 4.83 -18.96
CA PRO A 184 -12.03 4.29 -17.61
C PRO A 184 -11.36 5.18 -16.54
N GLU A 185 -11.91 5.14 -15.31
CA GLU A 185 -11.24 5.68 -14.10
C GLU A 185 -9.97 4.87 -13.78
N ASP A 186 -8.84 5.56 -13.56
CA ASP A 186 -7.58 4.92 -13.16
C ASP A 186 -7.48 4.73 -11.63
N GLU A 187 -6.59 3.82 -11.20
CA GLU A 187 -6.47 3.44 -9.79
C GLU A 187 -6.02 4.61 -8.89
N MET A 188 -5.21 5.55 -9.41
CA MET A 188 -4.75 6.72 -8.66
C MET A 188 -5.86 7.77 -8.50
N GLN A 189 -6.72 7.93 -9.50
CA GLN A 189 -7.96 8.70 -9.38
C GLN A 189 -8.84 8.12 -8.28
N VAL A 190 -9.00 6.79 -8.24
CA VAL A 190 -9.79 6.13 -7.19
C VAL A 190 -9.13 6.29 -5.81
N ALA A 191 -7.79 6.21 -5.70
CA ALA A 191 -7.08 6.46 -4.45
C ALA A 191 -7.34 7.87 -3.88
N LYS A 192 -7.30 8.89 -4.76
CA LYS A 192 -7.62 10.27 -4.36
C LYS A 192 -9.08 10.46 -3.98
N LYS A 193 -10.00 9.86 -4.75
CA LYS A 193 -11.43 9.86 -4.42
C LYS A 193 -11.68 9.25 -3.04
N ILE A 194 -11.03 8.13 -2.73
CA ILE A 194 -11.09 7.53 -1.40
C ILE A 194 -10.61 8.51 -0.33
N LEU A 195 -9.46 9.17 -0.52
CA LEU A 195 -8.94 10.14 0.44
C LEU A 195 -9.95 11.25 0.72
N LEU A 196 -10.54 11.84 -0.33
CA LEU A 196 -11.54 12.90 -0.20
C LEU A 196 -12.82 12.42 0.48
N SER A 197 -13.33 11.23 0.14
CA SER A 197 -14.51 10.65 0.80
C SER A 197 -14.23 10.33 2.27
N VAL A 198 -13.04 9.84 2.62
CA VAL A 198 -12.62 9.61 4.02
C VAL A 198 -12.56 10.93 4.79
N GLN A 199 -11.91 11.96 4.25
CA GLN A 199 -11.82 13.29 4.88
C GLN A 199 -13.19 13.92 5.07
N GLY A 200 -14.05 13.88 4.03
CA GLY A 200 -15.41 14.39 4.10
C GLY A 200 -16.26 13.66 5.14
N PHE A 201 -16.13 12.33 5.23
CA PHE A 201 -16.84 11.55 6.25
C PHE A 201 -16.36 11.88 7.66
N MET A 202 -15.04 11.98 7.88
CA MET A 202 -14.44 12.34 9.17
C MET A 202 -14.92 13.71 9.65
N GLN A 203 -14.92 14.70 8.74
CA GLN A 203 -15.35 16.07 9.02
C GLN A 203 -16.85 16.13 9.36
N LEU A 204 -17.71 15.45 8.60
CA LEU A 204 -19.15 15.47 8.81
C LEU A 204 -19.59 14.76 10.11
N ASN A 205 -18.87 13.71 10.51
CA ASN A 205 -19.24 12.89 11.66
C ASN A 205 -18.40 13.15 12.91
N GLY A 206 -17.42 14.07 12.85
CA GLY A 206 -16.53 14.38 13.98
C GLY A 206 -15.72 13.17 14.48
N THR A 207 -15.35 12.26 13.56
CA THR A 207 -14.65 11.00 13.89
C THR A 207 -13.29 10.93 13.20
N ASN A 208 -12.33 10.26 13.84
CA ASN A 208 -11.02 9.94 13.26
C ASN A 208 -10.92 8.50 12.76
N GLN A 209 -12.04 7.76 12.74
CA GLN A 209 -12.11 6.40 12.24
C GLN A 209 -13.13 6.29 11.11
N VAL A 210 -12.75 5.61 10.03
CA VAL A 210 -13.60 5.34 8.87
C VAL A 210 -13.40 3.89 8.45
N LYS A 211 -14.50 3.17 8.25
CA LYS A 211 -14.50 1.82 7.67
C LYS A 211 -14.82 1.90 6.18
N TYR A 212 -14.46 0.86 5.44
CA TYR A 212 -14.72 0.85 4.00
C TYR A 212 -16.22 0.94 3.70
N GLU A 213 -17.06 0.28 4.50
CA GLU A 213 -18.51 0.26 4.34
C GLU A 213 -19.12 1.68 4.40
N ASP A 214 -18.53 2.57 5.21
CA ASP A 214 -19.01 3.93 5.45
C ASP A 214 -18.93 4.81 4.19
N VAL A 215 -17.91 4.59 3.35
CA VAL A 215 -17.62 5.41 2.15
C VAL A 215 -17.74 4.63 0.84
N SER A 216 -17.84 3.30 0.89
CA SER A 216 -17.85 2.39 -0.28
C SER A 216 -18.92 2.74 -1.31
N LYS A 217 -20.14 3.09 -0.87
CA LYS A 217 -21.25 3.46 -1.76
C LYS A 217 -20.94 4.71 -2.58
N GLU A 218 -20.24 5.67 -1.99
CA GLU A 218 -19.83 6.91 -2.66
C GLU A 218 -18.68 6.64 -3.65
N ILE A 219 -17.67 5.90 -3.20
CA ILE A 219 -16.50 5.54 -4.01
C ILE A 219 -16.92 4.73 -5.25
N LEU A 220 -17.74 3.68 -5.05
CA LEU A 220 -18.17 2.77 -6.11
C LEU A 220 -19.28 3.33 -7.01
N ARG A 221 -19.79 4.53 -6.73
CA ARG A 221 -20.88 5.14 -7.51
C ARG A 221 -20.54 5.32 -8.99
N SER A 222 -19.27 5.59 -9.28
CA SER A 222 -18.76 5.71 -10.66
C SER A 222 -18.48 4.37 -11.34
N LYS A 223 -18.67 3.24 -10.64
CA LYS A 223 -18.35 1.88 -11.10
C LYS A 223 -16.93 1.77 -11.70
N PRO A 224 -15.88 2.15 -10.94
CA PRO A 224 -14.52 2.13 -11.45
C PRO A 224 -14.11 0.70 -11.87
N PRO A 225 -13.30 0.52 -12.92
CA PRO A 225 -12.82 -0.81 -13.35
C PRO A 225 -12.11 -1.58 -12.23
N CYS A 226 -11.43 -0.86 -11.34
CA CYS A 226 -10.75 -1.42 -10.18
C CYS A 226 -11.69 -1.79 -9.03
N ALA A 227 -13.02 -1.70 -9.19
CA ALA A 227 -14.02 -2.06 -8.17
C ALA A 227 -13.69 -3.33 -7.37
N PRO A 228 -13.20 -4.45 -7.96
CA PRO A 228 -12.90 -5.66 -7.21
C PRO A 228 -11.75 -5.50 -6.20
N TRP A 229 -10.90 -4.48 -6.33
CA TRP A 229 -9.75 -4.25 -5.44
C TRP A 229 -9.70 -2.84 -4.81
N VAL A 230 -10.75 -2.04 -4.94
CA VAL A 230 -10.87 -0.73 -4.26
C VAL A 230 -10.66 -0.83 -2.76
N CYS A 231 -11.07 -1.92 -2.12
CA CYS A 231 -10.86 -2.14 -0.68
C CYS A 231 -9.37 -2.19 -0.29
N PHE A 232 -8.49 -2.64 -1.18
CA PHE A 232 -7.04 -2.64 -0.95
C PHE A 232 -6.44 -1.26 -1.16
N ILE A 233 -6.91 -0.52 -2.17
CA ILE A 233 -6.57 0.90 -2.34
C ILE A 233 -7.01 1.70 -1.11
N PHE A 234 -8.19 1.43 -0.57
CA PHE A 234 -8.69 2.05 0.65
C PHE A 234 -7.79 1.77 1.85
N ARG A 235 -7.33 0.52 2.01
CA ARG A 235 -6.38 0.16 3.08
C ARG A 235 -5.08 0.95 2.94
N PHE A 236 -4.54 1.07 1.72
CA PHE A 236 -3.36 1.88 1.46
C PHE A 236 -3.56 3.35 1.88
N VAL A 237 -4.68 3.95 1.46
CA VAL A 237 -5.01 5.35 1.75
C VAL A 237 -5.12 5.61 3.26
N LEU A 238 -5.65 4.66 4.04
CA LEU A 238 -5.70 4.78 5.50
C LEU A 238 -4.33 4.63 6.19
N GLN A 239 -3.46 3.76 5.68
CA GLN A 239 -2.18 3.44 6.32
C GLN A 239 -1.04 4.39 5.94
N ALA A 240 -1.03 4.86 4.68
CA ALA A 240 0.00 5.72 4.12
C ALA A 240 -0.59 7.02 3.53
N PRO A 241 -1.35 7.84 4.28
CA PRO A 241 -1.85 9.11 3.76
C PRO A 241 -0.80 10.22 3.80
N GLY A 242 0.19 10.13 4.70
CA GLY A 242 1.12 11.23 5.00
C GLY A 242 0.53 12.38 5.84
N GLY A 243 -0.71 12.21 6.32
CA GLY A 243 -1.44 13.19 7.13
C GLY A 243 -2.93 13.12 6.85
N LEU A 244 -3.73 12.77 7.87
CA LEU A 244 -5.22 12.78 7.82
C LEU A 244 -5.80 13.97 8.59
N SER A 245 -4.98 14.92 9.02
CA SER A 245 -5.48 16.05 9.80
C SER A 245 -6.37 16.95 8.94
N PRO A 246 -7.60 17.28 9.39
CA PRO A 246 -8.50 18.21 8.71
C PRO A 246 -7.90 19.62 8.50
N ALA A 247 -6.79 19.94 9.17
CA ALA A 247 -6.16 21.26 9.18
C ALA A 247 -5.16 21.52 8.04
N SER A 248 -4.72 20.51 7.27
CA SER A 248 -3.77 20.71 6.16
C SER A 248 -4.12 19.86 4.94
N SER A 249 -5.10 20.31 4.18
CA SER A 249 -5.47 19.76 2.85
C SER A 249 -4.34 19.81 1.82
N SER A 250 -3.19 20.42 2.14
CA SER A 250 -2.02 20.62 1.27
C SER A 250 -0.84 19.65 1.50
N THR A 251 -0.86 18.75 2.49
CA THR A 251 0.35 17.99 2.91
C THR A 251 0.22 16.45 2.91
N SER A 252 -0.67 15.87 2.09
CA SER A 252 -0.76 14.41 1.96
C SER A 252 0.26 13.87 0.96
N PHE A 253 1.10 12.91 1.38
CA PHE A 253 2.03 12.21 0.47
C PHE A 253 1.29 11.49 -0.68
N LEU A 254 0.04 11.10 -0.47
CA LEU A 254 -0.79 10.55 -1.53
C LEU A 254 -1.11 11.58 -2.61
N LEU A 255 -1.40 12.83 -2.23
CA LEU A 255 -1.63 13.91 -3.19
C LEU A 255 -0.35 14.27 -3.95
N GLU A 256 0.81 14.24 -3.29
CA GLU A 256 2.11 14.40 -3.96
C GLU A 256 2.38 13.26 -4.97
N SER A 257 2.18 12.00 -4.57
CA SER A 257 2.31 10.85 -5.47
C SER A 257 1.34 10.91 -6.63
N GLU A 258 0.07 11.20 -6.37
CA GLU A 258 -0.95 11.31 -7.40
C GLU A 258 -0.62 12.43 -8.40
N ALA A 259 -0.19 13.61 -7.92
CA ALA A 259 0.21 14.69 -8.79
C ALA A 259 1.41 14.32 -9.68
N HIS A 260 2.42 13.66 -9.12
CA HIS A 260 3.59 13.21 -9.88
C HIS A 260 3.22 12.15 -10.91
N ILE A 261 2.46 11.13 -10.51
CA ILE A 261 2.04 10.01 -11.37
C ILE A 261 1.11 10.51 -12.48
N ARG A 262 0.24 11.47 -12.21
CA ARG A 262 -0.60 12.08 -13.26
C ARG A 262 0.24 12.79 -14.33
N THR A 263 1.37 13.37 -13.96
CA THR A 263 2.25 14.12 -14.88
C THR A 263 3.26 13.23 -15.61
N HIS A 264 3.71 12.14 -14.98
CA HIS A 264 4.84 11.32 -15.45
C HIS A 264 4.56 9.81 -15.57
N GLY A 265 3.38 9.36 -15.13
CA GLY A 265 2.97 7.96 -15.15
C GLY A 265 2.59 7.47 -16.54
N ARG A 266 2.54 6.15 -16.72
CA ARG A 266 2.16 5.53 -18.00
C ARG A 266 0.65 5.31 -18.09
N ARG A 267 0.03 5.76 -19.18
CA ARG A 267 -1.42 5.78 -19.46
C ARG A 267 -2.19 4.49 -19.14
N ASP A 268 -1.66 3.32 -19.50
CA ASP A 268 -2.35 2.03 -19.32
C ASP A 268 -1.84 1.24 -18.10
N ARG A 269 -1.11 1.90 -17.19
CA ARG A 269 -0.60 1.22 -16.01
C ARG A 269 -1.74 0.97 -15.02
N SER A 270 -1.99 -0.30 -14.78
CA SER A 270 -2.79 -0.80 -13.67
C SER A 270 -1.91 -1.76 -12.87
N LEU A 271 -1.84 -1.57 -11.56
CA LEU A 271 -1.05 -2.41 -10.65
C LEU A 271 -1.84 -3.62 -10.18
N GLY A 272 -3.18 -3.49 -10.12
CA GLY A 272 -4.08 -4.59 -9.83
C GLY A 272 -4.10 -5.04 -8.38
N MET A 273 -5.02 -5.97 -8.11
CA MET A 273 -5.36 -6.43 -6.75
C MET A 273 -4.16 -6.90 -5.93
N GLU A 274 -3.33 -7.78 -6.49
CA GLU A 274 -2.22 -8.36 -5.75
C GLU A 274 -1.18 -7.33 -5.32
N TRP A 275 -0.99 -6.29 -6.14
CA TRP A 275 -0.02 -5.25 -5.86
C TRP A 275 -0.55 -4.32 -4.77
N TRP A 276 -1.81 -3.89 -4.88
CA TRP A 276 -2.46 -3.05 -3.87
C TRP A 276 -2.59 -3.74 -2.52
N ASP A 277 -2.83 -5.06 -2.50
CA ASP A 277 -2.80 -5.84 -1.25
C ASP A 277 -1.37 -5.91 -0.67
N ALA A 278 -0.36 -6.17 -1.52
CA ALA A 278 1.03 -6.25 -1.11
C ALA A 278 1.56 -4.95 -0.50
N ILE A 279 1.31 -3.80 -1.12
CA ILE A 279 1.79 -2.49 -0.66
C ILE A 279 1.08 -2.05 0.64
N SER A 280 -0.15 -2.53 0.85
CA SER A 280 -0.95 -2.27 2.05
C SER A 280 -0.67 -3.25 3.19
N ALA A 281 0.32 -4.12 3.04
CA ALA A 281 0.77 -4.99 4.12
C ALA A 281 1.62 -4.19 5.14
N ASP A 282 1.62 -4.65 6.38
CA ASP A 282 2.54 -4.13 7.39
C ASP A 282 3.96 -4.55 7.06
N ALA A 283 4.88 -3.58 7.11
CA ALA A 283 6.29 -3.85 6.93
C ALA A 283 6.89 -4.45 8.22
N LYS A 284 7.90 -5.32 8.08
CA LYS A 284 8.74 -5.71 9.20
C LYS A 284 9.55 -4.52 9.72
N GLY A 285 9.72 -4.47 11.04
CA GLY A 285 10.44 -3.40 11.75
C GLY A 285 9.50 -2.54 12.61
N GLN A 286 10.03 -1.46 13.16
CA GLN A 286 9.26 -0.53 14.01
C GLN A 286 8.61 0.60 13.20
N LYS A 287 9.20 1.02 12.08
CA LYS A 287 8.68 2.13 11.26
C LYS A 287 7.62 1.63 10.26
N PRO A 288 6.53 2.38 10.01
CA PRO A 288 5.43 1.99 9.10
C PRO A 288 5.78 2.03 7.60
N ARG A 289 6.97 2.56 7.25
CA ARG A 289 7.51 2.64 5.89
C ARG A 289 6.65 3.45 4.91
N VAL A 290 6.05 4.54 5.38
CA VAL A 290 5.08 5.34 4.60
C VAL A 290 5.75 5.95 3.37
N LEU A 291 6.88 6.64 3.52
CA LEU A 291 7.55 7.33 2.41
C LEU A 291 8.06 6.32 1.38
N PHE A 292 8.64 5.20 1.84
CA PHE A 292 9.12 4.16 0.95
C PHE A 292 7.99 3.47 0.18
N LYS A 293 6.81 3.32 0.77
CA LYS A 293 5.61 2.83 0.06
C LYS A 293 5.20 3.78 -1.09
N HIS A 294 5.24 5.10 -0.87
CA HIS A 294 5.01 6.09 -1.93
C HIS A 294 6.10 6.08 -3.01
N ALA A 295 7.34 5.85 -2.62
CA ALA A 295 8.47 5.71 -3.54
C ALA A 295 8.30 4.51 -4.49
N MET A 296 7.91 3.35 -3.94
CA MET A 296 7.57 2.17 -4.76
C MET A 296 6.38 2.43 -5.69
N LEU A 297 5.36 3.15 -5.23
CA LEU A 297 4.19 3.53 -6.02
C LEU A 297 4.59 4.40 -7.23
N LYS A 298 5.38 5.46 -7.00
CA LYS A 298 5.90 6.33 -8.07
C LYS A 298 6.72 5.53 -9.09
N LEU A 299 7.65 4.69 -8.62
CA LEU A 299 8.47 3.85 -9.50
C LEU A 299 7.61 2.89 -10.33
N ALA A 300 6.61 2.24 -9.74
CA ALA A 300 5.75 1.28 -10.44
C ALA A 300 4.91 1.94 -11.56
N TYR A 301 4.45 3.18 -11.35
CA TYR A 301 3.66 3.91 -12.35
C TYR A 301 4.49 4.61 -13.43
N CYS A 302 5.67 5.12 -13.10
CA CYS A 302 6.48 5.95 -14.01
C CYS A 302 7.44 5.12 -14.87
N GLU A 303 7.91 3.97 -14.39
CA GLU A 303 8.90 3.17 -15.10
C GLU A 303 8.35 2.60 -16.42
N ALA A 304 9.19 2.60 -17.45
CA ALA A 304 8.78 2.17 -18.80
C ALA A 304 8.38 0.69 -18.81
N ASN A 305 9.17 -0.14 -18.14
CA ASN A 305 8.89 -1.56 -17.98
C ASN A 305 7.77 -1.80 -16.95
N SER A 306 6.63 -2.34 -17.39
CA SER A 306 5.48 -2.66 -16.54
C SER A 306 5.76 -3.66 -15.43
N LYS A 307 6.83 -4.45 -15.56
CA LYS A 307 7.27 -5.44 -14.58
C LYS A 307 8.47 -4.95 -13.75
N ALA A 308 8.78 -3.67 -13.80
CA ALA A 308 9.88 -3.10 -13.04
C ALA A 308 9.69 -3.28 -11.53
N VAL A 309 8.46 -3.15 -11.03
CA VAL A 309 8.09 -3.39 -9.62
C VAL A 309 6.88 -4.31 -9.57
N THR A 310 7.09 -5.58 -9.22
CA THR A 310 6.03 -6.58 -9.13
C THR A 310 5.46 -6.69 -7.71
N ALA A 311 4.26 -7.24 -7.56
CA ALA A 311 3.68 -7.53 -6.24
C ALA A 311 4.58 -8.46 -5.39
N SER A 312 5.33 -9.37 -6.04
CA SER A 312 6.31 -10.23 -5.37
C SER A 312 7.48 -9.43 -4.81
N ASP A 313 7.99 -8.45 -5.54
CA ASP A 313 9.04 -7.55 -5.05
C ASP A 313 8.58 -6.79 -3.80
N VAL A 314 7.37 -6.23 -3.85
CA VAL A 314 6.76 -5.50 -2.72
C VAL A 314 6.59 -6.42 -1.51
N ARG A 315 6.01 -7.62 -1.69
CA ARG A 315 5.86 -8.59 -0.60
C ARG A 315 7.22 -8.97 -0.01
N LYS A 316 8.21 -9.25 -0.85
CA LYS A 316 9.55 -9.67 -0.42
C LYS A 316 10.24 -8.58 0.38
N ILE A 317 10.23 -7.33 -0.09
CA ILE A 317 10.93 -6.25 0.61
C ILE A 317 10.26 -5.90 1.95
N LEU A 318 8.92 -5.88 2.00
CA LEU A 318 8.19 -5.52 3.22
C LEU A 318 8.20 -6.64 4.28
N SER A 319 8.31 -7.91 3.87
CA SER A 319 8.31 -9.06 4.80
C SER A 319 9.71 -9.55 5.23
N SER A 320 10.77 -9.11 4.55
CA SER A 320 12.15 -9.55 4.83
C SER A 320 12.74 -8.84 6.05
N ARG A 321 13.29 -9.62 7.00
CA ARG A 321 14.05 -9.06 8.13
C ARG A 321 15.36 -8.42 7.69
N ASP A 322 16.01 -8.98 6.67
CA ASP A 322 17.28 -8.48 6.14
C ASP A 322 17.13 -7.16 5.38
N ALA A 323 15.90 -6.84 4.96
CA ALA A 323 15.57 -5.57 4.30
C ALA A 323 15.37 -4.41 5.28
N VAL A 324 15.18 -4.67 6.58
CA VAL A 324 14.83 -3.65 7.59
C VAL A 324 15.85 -2.52 7.61
N VAL A 325 17.15 -2.85 7.66
CA VAL A 325 18.23 -1.84 7.70
C VAL A 325 18.23 -0.95 6.44
N LYS A 326 17.99 -1.54 5.27
CA LYS A 326 17.93 -0.79 4.00
C LYS A 326 16.70 0.11 3.93
N LEU A 327 15.56 -0.38 4.43
CA LEU A 327 14.31 0.38 4.52
C LEU A 327 14.42 1.53 5.53
N ASP A 328 15.16 1.33 6.63
CA ASP A 328 15.46 2.40 7.59
C ASP A 328 16.30 3.50 6.95
N ALA A 329 17.39 3.13 6.27
CA ALA A 329 18.24 4.09 5.57
C ALA A 329 17.47 4.88 4.49
N ALA A 330 16.59 4.22 3.73
CA ALA A 330 15.76 4.88 2.72
C ALA A 330 14.77 5.89 3.33
N GLU A 331 14.05 5.50 4.39
CA GLU A 331 13.13 6.41 5.11
C GLU A 331 13.88 7.61 5.70
N ASP A 332 15.03 7.38 6.34
CA ASP A 332 15.82 8.43 6.97
C ASP A 332 16.39 9.41 5.93
N ALA A 333 16.80 8.91 4.76
CA ALA A 333 17.22 9.75 3.64
C ALA A 333 16.09 10.65 3.14
N PHE A 334 14.87 10.12 2.97
CA PHE A 334 13.71 10.92 2.56
C PHE A 334 13.34 11.99 3.60
N ILE A 335 13.40 11.64 4.89
CA ILE A 335 13.14 12.58 5.98
C ILE A 335 14.19 13.69 5.98
N GLN A 336 15.47 13.34 5.89
CA GLN A 336 16.58 14.29 5.88
C GLN A 336 16.49 15.24 4.68
N PHE A 337 16.14 14.74 3.49
CA PHE A 337 15.93 15.57 2.29
C PHE A 337 14.83 16.61 2.54
N ARG A 338 13.67 16.19 3.05
CA ARG A 338 12.56 17.10 3.38
C ARG A 338 12.93 18.10 4.48
N GLN A 339 13.71 17.70 5.48
CA GLN A 339 14.18 18.59 6.55
C GLN A 339 15.12 19.68 6.00
N ILE A 340 16.01 19.33 5.05
CA ILE A 340 16.88 20.32 4.41
C ILE A 340 16.03 21.32 3.61
N LEU A 341 15.09 20.84 2.79
CA LEU A 341 14.18 21.73 2.05
C LEU A 341 13.43 22.70 2.98
N ALA A 342 12.88 22.19 4.07
CA ALA A 342 12.16 23.00 5.06
C ALA A 342 13.08 24.04 5.73
N LYS A 343 14.30 23.64 6.12
CA LYS A 343 15.31 24.53 6.72
C LYS A 343 15.71 25.65 5.77
N GLU A 344 15.86 25.35 4.49
CA GLU A 344 16.25 26.29 3.44
C GLU A 344 15.05 27.10 2.89
N GLY A 345 13.84 26.87 3.42
CA GLY A 345 12.62 27.55 2.99
C GLY A 345 12.22 27.24 1.55
N ILE A 346 12.56 26.06 1.04
CA ILE A 346 12.31 25.64 -0.34
C ILE A 346 10.99 24.85 -0.39
N ASP A 347 9.95 25.51 -0.89
CA ASP A 347 8.68 24.88 -1.24
C ASP A 347 8.33 25.25 -2.69
N SER A 348 9.01 24.59 -3.63
CA SER A 348 8.88 24.85 -5.06
C SER A 348 8.54 23.57 -5.83
N ILE A 349 8.00 23.72 -7.04
CA ILE A 349 7.75 22.60 -7.95
C ILE A 349 9.05 21.85 -8.25
N GLN A 350 10.17 22.57 -8.38
CA GLN A 350 11.49 21.98 -8.58
C GLN A 350 11.90 21.07 -7.41
N ALA A 351 11.57 21.44 -6.17
CA ALA A 351 11.84 20.61 -5.01
C ALA A 351 10.97 19.35 -4.98
N GLN A 352 9.70 19.45 -5.40
CA GLN A 352 8.81 18.30 -5.54
C GLN A 352 9.31 17.33 -6.63
N GLU A 353 9.78 17.84 -7.76
CA GLU A 353 10.40 17.04 -8.82
C GLU A 353 11.68 16.34 -8.33
N ALA A 354 12.55 17.06 -7.62
CA ALA A 354 13.78 16.48 -7.06
C ALA A 354 13.48 15.38 -6.03
N MET A 355 12.47 15.58 -5.18
CA MET A 355 12.01 14.58 -4.23
C MET A 355 11.46 13.33 -4.95
N ALA A 356 10.62 13.51 -5.97
CA ALA A 356 10.04 12.40 -6.72
C ALA A 356 11.09 11.64 -7.55
N PHE A 357 12.14 12.32 -8.01
CA PHE A 357 13.32 11.69 -8.59
C PHE A 357 14.05 10.82 -7.56
N LEU A 358 14.40 11.40 -6.40
CA LEU A 358 15.09 10.68 -5.32
C LEU A 358 14.33 9.42 -4.89
N GLU A 359 13.01 9.54 -4.69
CA GLU A 359 12.17 8.41 -4.29
C GLU A 359 12.21 7.25 -5.28
N GLN A 360 12.15 7.53 -6.59
CA GLN A 360 12.22 6.48 -7.61
C GLN A 360 13.59 5.79 -7.63
N GLU A 361 14.67 6.56 -7.52
CA GLU A 361 16.04 6.01 -7.53
C GLU A 361 16.33 5.19 -6.28
N VAL A 362 15.93 5.67 -5.10
CA VAL A 362 16.06 4.92 -3.83
C VAL A 362 15.18 3.67 -3.83
N ALA A 363 13.96 3.73 -4.38
CA ALA A 363 13.13 2.53 -4.55
C ALA A 363 13.82 1.50 -5.45
N ALA A 364 14.44 1.92 -6.57
CA ALA A 364 15.18 1.03 -7.46
C ALA A 364 16.40 0.40 -6.78
N LEU A 365 17.14 1.18 -5.96
CA LEU A 365 18.27 0.72 -5.15
C LEU A 365 17.87 -0.35 -4.13
N VAL A 366 16.85 -0.05 -3.30
CA VAL A 366 16.41 -0.94 -2.23
C VAL A 366 15.79 -2.22 -2.78
N LEU A 367 15.07 -2.14 -3.90
CA LEU A 367 14.54 -3.30 -4.63
C LEU A 367 15.61 -4.02 -5.48
N VAL A 368 16.86 -3.55 -5.46
CA VAL A 368 18.02 -4.16 -6.17
C VAL A 368 17.75 -4.32 -7.67
N LYS A 369 17.16 -3.30 -8.30
CA LYS A 369 16.84 -3.33 -9.72
C LYS A 369 18.10 -3.14 -10.56
N LYS A 370 18.16 -3.82 -11.71
CA LYS A 370 19.33 -3.78 -12.61
C LYS A 370 19.50 -2.43 -13.31
N PHE A 371 18.41 -1.69 -13.48
CA PHE A 371 18.39 -0.38 -14.14
C PHE A 371 18.64 0.79 -13.18
N ARG A 372 18.95 0.52 -11.91
CA ARG A 372 19.30 1.57 -10.94
C ARG A 372 20.51 2.36 -11.45
N LYS A 373 20.50 3.69 -11.26
CA LYS A 373 21.58 4.55 -11.74
C LYS A 373 22.72 4.72 -10.74
N TYR A 374 22.42 4.57 -9.46
CA TYR A 374 23.36 4.81 -8.38
C TYR A 374 23.76 3.50 -7.69
N GLU A 375 24.88 3.52 -6.96
CA GLU A 375 25.34 2.36 -6.18
C GLU A 375 24.70 2.31 -4.79
N ASP A 376 24.47 3.48 -4.18
CA ASP A 376 23.95 3.63 -2.83
C ASP A 376 22.99 4.83 -2.68
N VAL A 377 22.31 4.89 -1.53
CA VAL A 377 21.29 5.90 -1.22
C VAL A 377 21.91 7.30 -1.10
N ASP A 378 23.12 7.41 -0.57
CA ASP A 378 23.80 8.68 -0.37
C ASP A 378 24.13 9.34 -1.72
N SER A 379 24.61 8.56 -2.69
CA SER A 379 24.83 8.99 -4.07
C SER A 379 23.56 9.52 -4.72
N ALA A 380 22.44 8.83 -4.52
CA ALA A 380 21.14 9.27 -5.06
C ALA A 380 20.67 10.59 -4.40
N CYS A 381 20.88 10.75 -3.09
CA CYS A 381 20.54 11.97 -2.35
C CYS A 381 21.37 13.17 -2.82
N HIS A 382 22.68 12.98 -2.98
CA HIS A 382 23.57 14.02 -3.47
C HIS A 382 23.18 14.46 -4.88
N ALA A 383 22.98 13.52 -5.81
CA ALA A 383 22.57 13.84 -7.17
C ALA A 383 21.22 14.58 -7.23
N ALA A 384 20.26 14.21 -6.38
CA ALA A 384 18.99 14.92 -6.28
C ALA A 384 19.15 16.36 -5.76
N MET A 385 20.07 16.59 -4.81
CA MET A 385 20.37 17.94 -4.31
C MET A 385 21.13 18.81 -5.32
N GLU A 386 22.04 18.23 -6.10
CA GLU A 386 22.73 18.96 -7.17
C GLU A 386 21.76 19.39 -8.26
N ALA A 387 20.95 18.46 -8.76
CA ALA A 387 19.93 18.76 -9.77
C ALA A 387 18.94 19.84 -9.28
N LEU A 388 18.60 19.82 -7.99
CA LEU A 388 17.78 20.87 -7.41
C LEU A 388 18.54 22.20 -7.35
N SER A 389 19.78 22.20 -6.86
CA SER A 389 20.64 23.38 -6.73
C SER A 389 20.83 24.11 -8.06
N GLU A 390 21.06 23.34 -9.13
CA GLU A 390 21.15 23.85 -10.50
C GLU A 390 19.85 24.54 -10.93
N LYS A 391 18.70 23.87 -10.75
CA LYS A 391 17.38 24.40 -11.13
C LYS A 391 17.01 25.67 -10.37
N ILE A 392 17.42 25.82 -9.12
CA ILE A 392 17.12 27.00 -8.30
C ILE A 392 18.21 28.08 -8.38
N GLY A 393 19.34 27.79 -9.04
CA GLY A 393 20.47 28.72 -9.18
C GLY A 393 21.19 29.03 -7.87
N ARG A 394 21.11 28.15 -6.86
CA ARG A 394 21.83 28.29 -5.58
C ARG A 394 22.23 26.93 -5.02
N VAL A 395 23.41 26.86 -4.40
CA VAL A 395 23.90 25.64 -3.74
C VAL A 395 23.11 25.39 -2.45
N ILE A 396 22.57 24.17 -2.30
CA ILE A 396 21.89 23.73 -1.09
C ILE A 396 22.88 22.98 -0.20
N PRO A 397 23.17 23.45 1.03
CA PRO A 397 24.08 22.75 1.94
C PRO A 397 23.50 21.40 2.39
N HIS A 398 24.27 20.33 2.24
CA HIS A 398 23.91 19.00 2.74
C HIS A 398 25.13 18.17 3.17
N SER A 399 24.90 17.09 3.93
CA SER A 399 25.96 16.25 4.51
C SER A 399 26.23 14.95 3.75
N TRP A 400 25.48 14.65 2.68
CA TRP A 400 25.75 13.46 1.87
C TRP A 400 27.09 13.58 1.15
N PRO A 401 27.93 12.51 1.18
CA PRO A 401 29.26 12.54 0.60
C PRO A 401 29.24 12.77 -0.92
N ILE A 402 30.21 13.55 -1.39
CA ILE A 402 30.45 13.77 -2.82
C ILE A 402 31.15 12.51 -3.35
N HIS A 403 30.50 11.83 -4.28
CA HIS A 403 31.12 10.76 -5.06
C HIS A 403 31.63 11.35 -6.36
N GLU A 404 32.92 11.72 -6.41
CA GLU A 404 33.54 12.09 -7.68
C GLU A 404 33.48 10.86 -8.61
N LEU A 405 32.90 11.01 -9.80
CA LEU A 405 32.86 9.98 -10.82
C LEU A 405 33.97 10.26 -11.84
N ASP A 406 34.71 9.23 -12.25
CA ASP A 406 35.60 9.34 -13.39
C ASP A 406 34.82 9.41 -14.72
N ALA A 407 35.54 9.61 -15.83
CA ALA A 407 34.96 9.71 -17.17
C ALA A 407 34.25 8.43 -17.65
N SER A 408 34.35 7.32 -16.93
CA SER A 408 33.64 6.06 -17.20
C SER A 408 32.39 5.88 -16.31
N GLY A 409 32.12 6.82 -15.41
CA GLY A 409 31.01 6.75 -14.45
C GLY A 409 31.33 5.92 -13.20
N ALA A 410 32.61 5.68 -12.91
CA ALA A 410 33.04 4.94 -11.72
C ALA A 410 33.48 5.90 -10.59
N VAL A 411 33.09 5.59 -9.35
CA VAL A 411 33.40 6.41 -8.16
C VAL A 411 34.91 6.41 -7.85
N VAL A 412 35.50 7.58 -7.62
CA VAL A 412 36.93 7.77 -7.34
C VAL A 412 37.25 7.42 -5.88
N ASN A 413 37.93 6.28 -5.74
CA ASN A 413 38.92 5.86 -4.75
C ASN A 413 38.60 5.76 -3.23
N ALA A 414 38.50 6.82 -2.41
CA ALA A 414 38.43 6.64 -0.94
C ALA A 414 37.01 6.29 -0.40
N ALA A 415 35.96 6.76 -1.08
CA ALA A 415 34.57 6.57 -0.64
C ALA A 415 34.07 5.12 -0.75
N ARG A 416 34.69 4.29 -1.59
CA ARG A 416 34.23 2.91 -1.87
C ARG A 416 34.45 1.96 -0.69
N VAL A 417 35.54 2.14 0.06
CA VAL A 417 35.84 1.31 1.24
C VAL A 417 34.90 1.65 2.39
N VAL A 418 34.58 2.94 2.54
CA VAL A 418 33.58 3.44 3.50
C VAL A 418 32.17 3.00 3.14
N SER A 419 31.78 3.04 1.85
CA SER A 419 30.46 2.57 1.39
C SER A 419 30.29 1.06 1.52
N LYS A 420 31.39 0.29 1.47
CA LYS A 420 31.42 -1.14 1.85
C LYS A 420 31.30 -1.40 3.36
N GLY A 421 31.24 -0.35 4.16
CA GLY A 421 30.97 -0.39 5.60
C GLY A 421 32.20 -0.20 6.48
N PHE A 422 33.42 -0.12 5.94
CA PHE A 422 34.65 -0.02 6.72
C PHE A 422 35.03 1.43 7.03
N ARG A 423 35.21 1.75 8.32
CA ARG A 423 35.52 3.10 8.81
C ARG A 423 36.82 3.12 9.60
N VAL A 424 37.41 4.30 9.74
CA VAL A 424 38.52 4.52 10.69
C VAL A 424 38.04 4.18 12.10
N GLY A 425 38.82 3.37 12.81
CA GLY A 425 38.50 2.81 14.12
C GLY A 425 37.91 1.40 14.07
N ASP A 426 37.48 0.91 12.91
CA ASP A 426 36.93 -0.43 12.80
C ASP A 426 38.00 -1.50 13.00
N PHE A 427 37.65 -2.53 13.75
CA PHE A 427 38.46 -3.74 13.87
C PHE A 427 38.12 -4.69 12.71
N VAL A 428 39.14 -5.12 11.97
CA VAL A 428 38.99 -5.86 10.72
C VAL A 428 39.86 -7.11 10.72
N GLU A 429 39.40 -8.16 10.03
CA GLU A 429 40.10 -9.42 9.87
C GLU A 429 40.21 -9.78 8.39
N ARG A 430 41.43 -10.11 7.94
CA ARG A 430 41.69 -10.62 6.59
C ARG A 430 41.32 -12.09 6.51
N LYS A 431 40.45 -12.47 5.57
CA LYS A 431 39.89 -13.82 5.45
C LYS A 431 40.91 -14.89 5.07
N ALA A 432 41.97 -14.52 4.36
CA ALA A 432 42.94 -15.47 3.81
C ALA A 432 43.81 -16.11 4.92
N ASP A 433 44.22 -15.31 5.90
CA ASP A 433 45.20 -15.69 6.91
C ASP A 433 44.77 -15.34 8.34
N GLY A 434 43.59 -14.75 8.51
CA GLY A 434 43.05 -14.38 9.82
C GLY A 434 43.76 -13.18 10.46
N LEU A 435 44.55 -12.41 9.70
CA LEU A 435 45.26 -11.25 10.22
C LEU A 435 44.27 -10.20 10.74
N GLN A 436 44.44 -9.78 11.99
CA GLN A 436 43.57 -8.82 12.67
C GLN A 436 44.25 -7.46 12.82
N ALA A 437 43.50 -6.39 12.53
CA ALA A 437 44.01 -5.04 12.60
C ALA A 437 42.91 -4.02 12.87
N THR A 438 43.29 -2.81 13.25
CA THR A 438 42.39 -1.65 13.37
C THR A 438 42.62 -0.70 12.20
N VAL A 439 41.56 -0.26 11.54
CA VAL A 439 41.66 0.73 10.45
C VAL A 439 42.04 2.09 11.02
N LYS A 440 43.17 2.66 10.61
CA LYS A 440 43.63 3.98 11.05
C LYS A 440 43.40 5.07 10.01
N VAL A 441 43.60 4.75 8.74
CA VAL A 441 43.40 5.69 7.64
C VAL A 441 42.77 4.95 6.47
N VAL A 442 41.75 5.53 5.86
CA VAL A 442 41.18 5.06 4.59
C VAL A 442 41.59 6.05 3.52
N GLY A 443 42.57 5.67 2.71
CA GLY A 443 43.03 6.44 1.56
C GLY A 443 42.43 5.93 0.26
N ALA A 444 42.75 6.64 -0.81
CA ALA A 444 42.26 6.39 -2.17
C ALA A 444 42.61 4.98 -2.68
N GLU A 445 43.88 4.59 -2.59
CA GLU A 445 44.38 3.30 -3.09
C GLU A 445 44.78 2.35 -1.96
N LYS A 446 44.92 2.87 -0.75
CA LYS A 446 45.50 2.18 0.40
C LYS A 446 44.71 2.45 1.67
N VAL A 447 44.62 1.43 2.52
CA VAL A 447 44.07 1.49 3.87
C VAL A 447 45.21 1.23 4.85
N VAL A 448 45.46 2.17 5.76
CA VAL A 448 46.46 2.01 6.83
C VAL A 448 45.80 1.28 7.99
N LEU A 449 46.45 0.21 8.43
CA LEU A 449 45.99 -0.71 9.45
C LEU A 449 47.00 -0.75 10.59
N GLU A 450 46.53 -0.76 11.84
CA GLU A 450 47.38 -1.00 13.02
C GLU A 450 47.14 -2.42 13.52
N LEU A 451 48.20 -3.22 13.57
CA LEU A 451 48.16 -4.59 14.08
C LEU A 451 48.10 -4.58 15.62
N GLN A 452 47.81 -5.73 16.23
CA GLN A 452 47.70 -5.87 17.69
C GLN A 452 49.00 -5.57 18.45
N ASP A 453 50.15 -5.70 17.80
CA ASP A 453 51.46 -5.36 18.36
C ASP A 453 51.79 -3.85 18.25
N GLY A 454 50.85 -3.05 17.72
CA GLY A 454 51.01 -1.61 17.52
C GLY A 454 51.73 -1.22 16.23
N SER A 455 52.19 -2.18 15.42
CA SER A 455 52.80 -1.88 14.12
C SER A 455 51.76 -1.42 13.10
N GLN A 456 52.15 -0.49 12.22
CA GLN A 456 51.28 0.00 11.14
C GLN A 456 51.68 -0.63 9.80
N VAL A 457 50.68 -1.12 9.08
CA VAL A 457 50.83 -1.75 7.77
C VAL A 457 49.84 -1.16 6.76
N GLU A 458 50.20 -1.21 5.48
CA GLU A 458 49.32 -0.75 4.39
C GLU A 458 48.66 -1.95 3.68
N GLY A 459 47.34 -1.90 3.56
CA GLY A 459 46.56 -2.80 2.70
C GLY A 459 46.05 -2.05 1.46
N SER A 460 45.86 -2.74 0.34
CA SER A 460 45.21 -2.14 -0.83
C SER A 460 43.71 -1.92 -0.56
N ALA A 461 43.19 -0.75 -0.92
CA ALA A 461 41.76 -0.46 -0.87
C ALA A 461 40.95 -1.48 -1.69
N GLN A 462 41.45 -1.90 -2.85
CA GLN A 462 40.81 -2.90 -3.70
C GLN A 462 40.59 -4.24 -2.98
N SER A 463 41.52 -4.64 -2.11
CA SER A 463 41.40 -5.86 -1.30
C SER A 463 40.17 -5.84 -0.37
N PHE A 464 39.81 -4.67 0.17
CA PHE A 464 38.59 -4.50 0.97
C PHE A 464 37.34 -4.56 0.11
N LEU A 465 37.38 -3.95 -1.08
CA LEU A 465 36.26 -3.92 -2.03
C LEU A 465 35.91 -5.30 -2.59
N ASP A 466 36.94 -6.11 -2.85
CA ASP A 466 36.83 -7.50 -3.31
C ASP A 466 36.34 -8.45 -2.20
N GLY A 467 36.18 -7.95 -0.97
CA GLY A 467 35.64 -8.72 0.15
C GLY A 467 36.64 -9.68 0.78
N HIS A 468 37.95 -9.44 0.63
CA HIS A 468 39.00 -10.20 1.33
C HIS A 468 39.08 -9.86 2.82
N TRP A 469 38.42 -8.78 3.25
CA TRP A 469 38.34 -8.34 4.64
C TRP A 469 36.90 -8.43 5.16
N LYS A 470 36.76 -8.60 6.46
CA LYS A 470 35.48 -8.50 7.18
C LYS A 470 35.67 -7.65 8.44
N GLN A 471 34.62 -6.95 8.86
CA GLN A 471 34.59 -6.39 10.21
C GLN A 471 34.61 -7.53 11.22
N SER A 472 35.38 -7.34 12.29
CA SER A 472 35.52 -8.28 13.39
C SER A 472 35.42 -7.51 14.70
N ALA A 473 35.18 -8.22 15.80
CA ALA A 473 35.33 -7.63 17.13
C ALA A 473 36.75 -7.96 17.64
N PRO A 474 37.36 -7.12 18.49
CA PRO A 474 38.57 -7.51 19.19
C PRO A 474 38.30 -8.84 19.90
N ARG A 475 39.16 -9.84 19.68
CA ARG A 475 39.08 -11.08 20.46
C ARG A 475 39.30 -10.70 21.92
N SER A 476 38.24 -10.75 22.71
CA SER A 476 38.35 -10.69 24.16
C SER A 476 39.15 -11.91 24.62
N ASP A 477 40.03 -11.73 25.60
CA ASP A 477 40.68 -12.85 26.26
C ASP A 477 39.64 -13.90 26.68
N PRO A 478 39.97 -15.21 26.63
CA PRO A 478 39.06 -16.26 27.05
C PRO A 478 38.55 -15.96 28.47
N VAL A 479 37.30 -15.53 28.58
CA VAL A 479 36.66 -15.35 29.87
C VAL A 479 36.40 -16.74 30.43
N ARG A 480 37.11 -17.08 31.50
CA ARG A 480 36.91 -18.33 32.22
C ARG A 480 35.47 -18.36 32.75
N PHE A 481 34.62 -19.15 32.12
CA PHE A 481 33.23 -19.32 32.51
C PHE A 481 33.11 -20.52 33.45
N ASP A 482 33.39 -20.30 34.73
CA ASP A 482 33.41 -21.34 35.77
C ASP A 482 32.03 -21.98 36.03
N SER A 483 30.95 -21.34 35.55
CA SER A 483 29.57 -21.78 35.75
C SER A 483 29.02 -22.63 34.60
N TRP A 484 29.83 -23.06 33.62
CA TRP A 484 29.31 -23.90 32.53
C TRP A 484 28.51 -25.14 33.02
N PRO A 485 28.86 -25.84 34.11
CA PRO A 485 28.07 -26.99 34.58
C PRO A 485 26.64 -26.62 35.05
N SER A 486 26.36 -25.35 35.35
CA SER A 486 25.03 -24.87 35.77
C SER A 486 24.14 -24.43 34.60
N VAL A 487 24.72 -24.21 33.41
CA VAL A 487 23.98 -23.82 32.18
C VAL A 487 24.10 -24.83 31.04
N VAL A 488 24.79 -25.96 31.23
CA VAL A 488 24.96 -26.99 30.21
C VAL A 488 24.00 -28.16 30.40
N GLY A 489 23.49 -28.67 29.28
CA GLY A 489 22.71 -29.91 29.20
C GLY A 489 21.22 -29.75 29.51
N PHE A 490 20.56 -30.87 29.81
CA PHE A 490 19.12 -31.05 30.09
C PHE A 490 18.48 -30.12 31.14
N LYS A 491 19.26 -29.19 31.72
CA LYS A 491 18.81 -28.16 32.64
C LYS A 491 18.41 -26.84 31.95
N SER A 492 18.81 -26.60 30.69
CA SER A 492 18.42 -25.39 29.97
C SER A 492 16.92 -25.35 29.70
N PHE A 493 16.35 -24.15 29.63
CA PHE A 493 14.93 -23.95 29.34
C PHE A 493 14.56 -24.59 27.99
N GLU A 494 15.40 -24.37 26.97
CA GLU A 494 15.18 -24.85 25.61
C GLU A 494 15.14 -26.39 25.56
N MET A 495 16.06 -27.05 26.26
CA MET A 495 16.13 -28.51 26.29
C MET A 495 14.96 -29.10 27.09
N GLN A 496 14.60 -28.52 28.23
CA GLN A 496 13.44 -28.97 29.01
C GLN A 496 12.12 -28.75 28.25
N ALA A 497 12.00 -27.63 27.54
CA ALA A 497 10.86 -27.34 26.67
C ALA A 497 10.78 -28.32 25.49
N LEU A 498 11.92 -28.71 24.90
CA LEU A 498 11.97 -29.72 23.85
C LEU A 498 11.52 -31.09 24.36
N LEU A 499 12.05 -31.55 25.50
CA LEU A 499 11.64 -32.81 26.13
C LEU A 499 10.16 -32.83 26.50
N LEU A 500 9.63 -31.71 27.00
CA LEU A 500 8.22 -31.59 27.32
C LEU A 500 7.34 -31.74 26.07
N ARG A 501 7.72 -31.10 24.94
CA ARG A 501 7.02 -31.27 23.67
C ARG A 501 7.05 -32.72 23.20
N ALA A 502 8.21 -33.39 23.28
CA ALA A 502 8.34 -34.79 22.91
C ALA A 502 7.40 -35.70 23.73
N ARG A 503 7.32 -35.48 25.05
CA ARG A 503 6.41 -36.22 25.94
C ARG A 503 4.93 -35.97 25.60
N ILE A 504 4.57 -34.74 25.26
CA ILE A 504 3.21 -34.40 24.84
C ILE A 504 2.84 -35.10 23.52
N VAL A 505 3.77 -35.12 22.55
CA VAL A 505 3.57 -35.83 21.28
C VAL A 505 3.38 -37.32 21.52
N HIS A 506 4.18 -37.94 22.38
CA HIS A 506 4.01 -39.36 22.71
C HIS A 506 2.67 -39.63 23.42
N ALA A 507 2.26 -38.77 24.35
CA ALA A 507 0.93 -38.86 24.96
C ALA A 507 -0.21 -38.69 23.95
N MET A 508 -0.05 -37.85 22.91
CA MET A 508 -1.03 -37.71 21.83
C MET A 508 -1.14 -39.00 21.03
N GLU A 509 -0.01 -39.63 20.72
CA GLU A 509 0.07 -40.91 20.02
C GLU A 509 -0.61 -42.02 20.83
N GLU A 510 -0.22 -42.22 22.09
CA GLU A 510 -0.81 -43.23 22.98
C GLU A 510 -2.32 -43.01 23.17
N GLN A 511 -2.76 -41.76 23.39
CA GLN A 511 -4.19 -41.45 23.51
C GLN A 511 -4.93 -41.72 22.20
N PHE A 512 -4.33 -41.35 21.07
CA PHE A 512 -4.92 -41.62 19.76
C PHE A 512 -5.06 -43.12 19.53
N GLU A 513 -4.01 -43.92 19.73
CA GLU A 513 -4.08 -45.38 19.60
C GLU A 513 -5.09 -46.01 20.57
N LYS A 514 -5.16 -45.53 21.81
CA LYS A 514 -6.11 -46.03 22.81
C LYS A 514 -7.57 -45.75 22.43
N LEU A 515 -7.84 -44.57 21.88
CA LEU A 515 -9.21 -44.15 21.51
C LEU A 515 -9.61 -44.57 20.10
N MET A 516 -8.64 -44.75 19.20
CA MET A 516 -8.81 -44.92 17.75
C MET A 516 -8.19 -46.22 17.19
N GLY A 517 -7.70 -47.13 18.05
CA GLY A 517 -6.94 -48.33 17.67
C GLY A 517 -7.65 -49.32 16.75
N ALA A 518 -6.94 -50.39 16.36
CA ALA A 518 -7.11 -51.24 15.17
C ALA A 518 -8.51 -51.83 14.82
N LYS A 519 -9.54 -51.65 15.66
CA LYS A 519 -10.94 -52.06 15.40
C LYS A 519 -11.96 -50.93 15.46
N SER A 520 -11.59 -49.68 15.80
CA SER A 520 -12.53 -48.56 15.75
C SER A 520 -12.59 -48.00 14.33
N VAL A 521 -13.65 -48.35 13.62
CA VAL A 521 -14.13 -47.64 12.44
C VAL A 521 -14.16 -46.14 12.76
N ALA A 522 -13.68 -45.32 11.81
CA ALA A 522 -13.77 -43.87 11.81
C ALA A 522 -15.00 -43.39 12.58
N LEU A 523 -14.83 -42.47 13.55
CA LEU A 523 -15.75 -41.99 14.62
C LEU A 523 -17.25 -41.74 14.30
N GLY A 524 -17.80 -42.30 13.24
CA GLY A 524 -19.06 -41.93 12.63
C GLY A 524 -19.09 -40.43 12.44
N LEU A 525 -18.03 -39.79 11.95
CA LEU A 525 -18.00 -38.34 11.77
C LEU A 525 -17.85 -37.98 10.29
N THR A 526 -18.66 -37.01 9.87
CA THR A 526 -18.49 -36.36 8.57
C THR A 526 -17.95 -34.96 8.79
N VAL A 527 -16.84 -34.64 8.12
CA VAL A 527 -16.13 -33.36 8.24
C VAL A 527 -16.35 -32.54 6.98
N TYR A 528 -16.88 -31.32 7.13
CA TYR A 528 -17.20 -30.42 6.03
C TYR A 528 -16.21 -29.27 5.96
N GLN A 529 -15.76 -28.92 4.75
CA GLN A 529 -14.82 -27.82 4.53
C GLN A 529 -15.51 -26.46 4.43
N LYS A 530 -16.65 -26.38 3.75
CA LYS A 530 -17.38 -25.12 3.46
C LYS A 530 -18.91 -25.36 3.42
N PRO A 531 -19.69 -24.81 4.35
CA PRO A 531 -19.23 -24.23 5.61
C PRO A 531 -18.51 -25.29 6.46
N ARG A 532 -17.60 -24.83 7.34
CA ARG A 532 -16.90 -25.75 8.24
C ARG A 532 -17.88 -26.34 9.25
N ASP A 533 -17.95 -27.66 9.33
CA ASP A 533 -18.83 -28.36 10.24
C ASP A 533 -18.32 -29.77 10.52
N VAL A 534 -18.71 -30.35 11.65
CA VAL A 534 -18.45 -31.75 12.01
C VAL A 534 -19.78 -32.35 12.44
N ARG A 535 -20.23 -33.40 11.78
CA ARG A 535 -21.53 -34.03 12.06
C ARG A 535 -21.39 -35.49 12.40
N ALA A 536 -22.30 -35.99 13.23
CA ALA A 536 -22.43 -37.42 13.45
C ALA A 536 -23.01 -38.11 12.20
N HIS A 537 -22.43 -39.23 11.81
CA HIS A 537 -22.84 -40.09 10.71
C HIS A 537 -23.95 -41.06 11.16
N GLU A 538 -24.01 -41.33 12.46
CA GLU A 538 -24.99 -42.20 13.15
C GLU A 538 -25.37 -41.61 14.51
N ASP A 539 -26.40 -42.16 15.15
CA ASP A 539 -26.83 -41.75 16.49
C ASP A 539 -25.75 -42.11 17.54
N LEU A 540 -25.32 -41.12 18.33
CA LEU A 540 -24.36 -41.29 19.42
C LEU A 540 -25.06 -41.11 20.77
N ALA A 541 -25.02 -42.15 21.61
CA ALA A 541 -25.44 -42.09 23.00
C ALA A 541 -24.52 -41.16 23.82
N VAL A 542 -25.01 -40.67 24.96
CA VAL A 542 -24.24 -39.82 25.88
C VAL A 542 -22.92 -40.50 26.26
N ARG A 543 -21.80 -39.77 26.17
CA ARG A 543 -20.42 -40.25 26.42
C ARG A 543 -19.88 -41.30 25.43
N GLN A 544 -20.60 -41.64 24.36
CA GLN A 544 -20.12 -42.57 23.33
C GLN A 544 -19.00 -41.96 22.49
N LEU A 545 -19.07 -40.66 22.19
CA LEU A 545 -18.01 -39.95 21.48
C LEU A 545 -16.82 -39.73 22.42
N GLN A 546 -15.65 -40.19 22.01
CA GLN A 546 -14.36 -39.91 22.67
C GLN A 546 -13.34 -39.53 21.60
N LEU A 547 -13.14 -38.23 21.42
CA LEU A 547 -12.31 -37.70 20.35
C LEU A 547 -10.95 -37.22 20.91
N PRO A 548 -9.82 -37.79 20.46
CA PRO A 548 -8.49 -37.34 20.85
C PRO A 548 -8.16 -35.96 20.27
N VAL A 549 -7.41 -35.17 21.03
CA VAL A 549 -6.92 -33.85 20.60
C VAL A 549 -5.47 -33.98 20.14
N THR A 550 -5.23 -33.95 18.83
CA THR A 550 -3.88 -34.02 18.25
C THR A 550 -3.55 -32.74 17.48
N THR A 551 -2.31 -32.26 17.59
CA THR A 551 -1.81 -31.10 16.86
C THR A 551 -0.30 -31.14 16.75
N THR A 552 0.25 -30.58 15.68
CA THR A 552 1.69 -30.35 15.52
C THR A 552 2.15 -29.05 16.19
N ARG A 553 1.23 -28.20 16.67
CA ARG A 553 1.53 -26.90 17.26
C ARG A 553 1.37 -26.92 18.78
N ILE A 554 2.47 -27.26 19.46
CA ILE A 554 2.59 -27.27 20.92
C ILE A 554 3.39 -26.04 21.38
N GLU A 555 2.75 -25.18 22.14
CA GLU A 555 3.31 -23.91 22.60
C GLU A 555 3.60 -23.94 24.10
N ILE A 556 4.74 -23.36 24.48
CA ILE A 556 5.18 -23.21 25.87
C ILE A 556 5.45 -21.72 26.09
N ARG A 557 4.63 -21.06 26.92
CA ARG A 557 4.62 -19.60 27.08
C ARG A 557 4.64 -19.19 28.55
N SER A 558 5.17 -18.01 28.88
CA SER A 558 5.21 -17.48 30.26
C SER A 558 3.84 -17.01 30.77
N ALA A 559 2.89 -16.72 29.87
CA ALA A 559 1.52 -16.35 30.19
C ALA A 559 0.53 -17.20 29.39
N ALA A 560 -0.65 -17.45 29.97
CA ALA A 560 -1.76 -18.01 29.23
C ALA A 560 -2.33 -16.90 28.34
N GLU A 561 -2.00 -16.93 27.06
CA GLU A 561 -2.87 -16.28 26.07
C GLU A 561 -4.12 -17.15 25.91
N ASP A 562 -5.29 -16.52 25.73
CA ASP A 562 -6.56 -17.20 25.43
C ASP A 562 -6.94 -16.98 23.97
N PRO A 563 -6.36 -17.72 23.00
CA PRO A 563 -6.87 -17.74 21.64
C PRO A 563 -8.21 -18.47 21.63
N SER A 564 -9.20 -17.90 20.95
CA SER A 564 -10.59 -18.42 20.87
C SER A 564 -10.73 -19.92 20.56
N ASN A 565 -9.71 -20.54 19.96
CA ASN A 565 -9.67 -21.94 19.55
C ASN A 565 -8.54 -22.81 20.15
N SER A 566 -7.65 -22.29 21.01
CA SER A 566 -6.60 -23.11 21.63
C SER A 566 -7.08 -23.87 22.87
N ILE A 567 -6.30 -24.84 23.34
CA ILE A 567 -6.55 -25.64 24.55
C ILE A 567 -5.35 -25.50 25.47
N VAL A 568 -5.58 -24.93 26.66
CA VAL A 568 -4.59 -24.89 27.74
C VAL A 568 -4.63 -26.24 28.45
N VAL A 569 -3.52 -26.98 28.44
CA VAL A 569 -3.45 -28.32 29.02
C VAL A 569 -2.92 -28.29 30.44
N GLY A 570 -2.20 -27.23 30.83
CA GLY A 570 -1.79 -27.05 32.22
C GLY A 570 -0.66 -26.03 32.37
N ARG A 571 -0.20 -25.87 33.62
CA ARG A 571 0.94 -25.04 34.00
C ARG A 571 2.03 -25.87 34.69
N THR A 572 3.27 -25.67 34.30
CA THR A 572 4.45 -26.33 34.90
C THR A 572 5.61 -25.35 35.04
N THR A 573 6.71 -25.79 35.67
CA THR A 573 7.93 -24.99 35.85
C THR A 573 9.06 -25.63 35.05
N LEU A 574 9.68 -24.87 34.14
CA LEU A 574 10.84 -25.29 33.36
C LEU A 574 12.00 -24.34 33.63
N ALA A 575 13.16 -24.89 34.00
CA ALA A 575 14.37 -24.13 34.35
C ALA A 575 14.08 -22.95 35.32
N GLY A 576 13.24 -23.20 36.33
CA GLY A 576 12.83 -22.21 37.33
C GLY A 576 11.80 -21.18 36.86
N LYS A 577 11.27 -21.29 35.63
CA LYS A 577 10.25 -20.40 35.08
C LYS A 577 8.91 -21.11 34.98
N ASP A 578 7.87 -20.47 35.50
CA ASP A 578 6.51 -20.95 35.32
C ASP A 578 6.03 -20.71 33.88
N VAL A 579 5.49 -21.76 33.28
CA VAL A 579 5.03 -21.77 31.89
C VAL A 579 3.71 -22.50 31.73
N TRP A 580 2.95 -22.05 30.75
CA TRP A 580 1.72 -22.66 30.28
C TRP A 580 2.00 -23.56 29.08
N VAL A 581 1.35 -24.72 29.06
CA VAL A 581 1.38 -25.68 27.95
C VAL A 581 0.08 -25.56 27.18
N ILE A 582 0.19 -25.20 25.90
CA ILE A 582 -0.95 -24.85 25.06
C ILE A 582 -0.91 -25.66 23.77
N LEU A 583 -2.03 -26.31 23.44
CA LEU A 583 -2.27 -26.96 22.16
C LEU A 583 -3.05 -26.01 21.26
N SER A 584 -2.50 -25.73 20.08
CA SER A 584 -3.13 -24.81 19.14
C SER A 584 -3.67 -25.54 17.90
N PRO A 585 -4.76 -25.04 17.28
CA PRO A 585 -5.33 -25.67 16.10
C PRO A 585 -4.35 -25.63 14.91
N VAL A 586 -4.23 -26.77 14.25
CA VAL A 586 -3.59 -26.91 12.93
C VAL A 586 -4.58 -27.61 12.02
N THR A 587 -4.82 -27.04 10.85
CA THR A 587 -5.75 -27.60 9.86
C THR A 587 -5.18 -27.39 8.47
N THR A 588 -4.77 -28.48 7.84
CA THR A 588 -4.36 -28.49 6.43
C THR A 588 -5.30 -29.44 5.71
N TRP A 589 -6.08 -28.94 4.76
CA TRP A 589 -6.95 -29.81 3.98
C TRP A 589 -6.13 -30.64 2.99
N PRO A 590 -6.48 -31.92 2.79
CA PRO A 590 -5.83 -32.73 1.76
C PRO A 590 -6.06 -32.11 0.38
N THR A 591 -5.03 -32.16 -0.46
CA THR A 591 -5.04 -31.76 -1.87
C THR A 591 -4.34 -32.83 -2.70
N ALA A 592 -4.33 -32.70 -4.03
CA ALA A 592 -3.63 -33.66 -4.89
C ALA A 592 -2.13 -33.82 -4.57
N THR A 593 -1.49 -32.84 -3.93
CA THR A 593 -0.04 -32.81 -3.65
C THR A 593 0.29 -32.76 -2.15
N CYS A 594 -0.71 -32.82 -1.26
CA CYS A 594 -0.50 -32.74 0.18
C CYS A 594 -1.52 -33.62 0.89
N GLU A 595 -1.05 -34.55 1.72
CA GLU A 595 -1.89 -35.48 2.49
C GLU A 595 -2.80 -34.78 3.52
N GLY A 596 -2.48 -33.52 3.86
CA GLY A 596 -3.23 -32.74 4.84
C GLY A 596 -2.97 -33.15 6.29
N PHE A 597 -3.59 -32.42 7.20
CA PHE A 597 -3.63 -32.70 8.63
C PHE A 597 -4.98 -32.20 9.16
N LEU A 598 -5.89 -33.14 9.44
CA LEU A 598 -7.23 -32.84 9.93
C LEU A 598 -7.47 -33.58 11.24
N ASN A 599 -7.84 -32.84 12.28
CA ASN A 599 -8.41 -33.41 13.49
C ASN A 599 -9.78 -32.72 13.75
N PRO A 600 -10.90 -33.47 13.83
CA PRO A 600 -12.23 -32.91 14.02
C PRO A 600 -12.36 -31.98 15.26
N SER A 601 -11.52 -32.16 16.29
CA SER A 601 -11.54 -31.33 17.50
C SER A 601 -11.31 -29.85 17.23
N TRP A 602 -10.55 -29.53 16.18
CA TRP A 602 -10.27 -28.15 15.75
C TRP A 602 -11.29 -27.59 14.74
N LEU A 603 -12.26 -28.42 14.33
CA LEU A 603 -13.24 -28.10 13.30
C LEU A 603 -14.66 -27.91 13.86
N MET A 604 -14.90 -28.35 15.08
CA MET A 604 -16.16 -28.14 15.79
C MET A 604 -16.41 -26.65 16.07
N ARG A 605 -17.67 -26.25 15.97
CA ARG A 605 -18.09 -24.89 16.35
C ARG A 605 -18.04 -24.73 17.87
N PRO A 606 -17.36 -23.70 18.41
CA PRO A 606 -17.42 -23.43 19.85
C PRO A 606 -18.73 -22.72 20.23
N SER A 607 -19.25 -22.98 21.42
CA SER A 607 -20.30 -22.16 22.05
C SER A 607 -20.01 -21.96 23.54
N ALA A 608 -20.22 -20.74 24.03
CA ALA A 608 -20.17 -20.45 25.46
C ALA A 608 -21.48 -20.74 26.19
N VAL A 609 -22.53 -21.10 25.45
CA VAL A 609 -23.84 -21.45 26.02
C VAL A 609 -23.94 -22.98 26.10
N ARG A 610 -23.91 -23.53 27.31
CA ARG A 610 -23.97 -24.99 27.54
C ARG A 610 -25.19 -25.67 26.91
N LYS A 611 -26.30 -24.93 26.77
CA LYS A 611 -27.52 -25.43 26.10
C LYS A 611 -27.36 -25.62 24.59
N GLU A 612 -26.50 -24.84 23.93
CA GLU A 612 -26.23 -24.93 22.49
C GLU A 612 -25.16 -25.96 22.14
N ALA A 613 -24.35 -26.35 23.13
CA ALA A 613 -23.32 -27.36 22.99
C ALA A 613 -23.84 -28.78 23.26
N ASN A 614 -23.22 -29.77 22.62
CA ASN A 614 -23.43 -31.20 22.86
C ASN A 614 -22.12 -31.93 23.20
N CYS A 615 -20.96 -31.28 23.05
CA CYS A 615 -19.64 -31.80 23.41
C CYS A 615 -18.91 -30.90 24.39
N GLU A 616 -18.05 -31.47 25.24
CA GLU A 616 -17.22 -30.76 26.21
C GLU A 616 -15.81 -31.35 26.25
N LEU A 617 -14.84 -30.52 26.65
CA LEU A 617 -13.47 -30.95 26.91
C LEU A 617 -13.38 -31.51 28.33
N VAL A 618 -12.91 -32.75 28.49
CA VAL A 618 -12.83 -33.46 29.77
C VAL A 618 -11.38 -33.85 30.06
N GLY A 619 -10.97 -33.80 31.33
CA GLY A 619 -9.64 -34.24 31.75
C GLY A 619 -8.56 -33.19 31.51
N ILE A 620 -8.85 -31.91 31.74
CA ILE A 620 -7.83 -30.85 31.73
C ILE A 620 -7.11 -30.91 33.09
N PRO A 621 -5.84 -31.33 33.17
CA PRO A 621 -5.15 -31.40 34.44
C PRO A 621 -4.78 -29.99 34.92
N ALA A 622 -4.88 -29.75 36.23
CA ALA A 622 -4.46 -28.47 36.83
C ALA A 622 -2.94 -28.24 36.72
N LYS A 623 -2.17 -29.33 36.71
CA LYS A 623 -0.72 -29.37 36.49
C LYS A 623 -0.39 -30.57 35.60
N PRO A 624 0.47 -30.43 34.59
CA PRO A 624 0.94 -31.57 33.82
C PRO A 624 1.62 -32.61 34.72
N ALA A 625 1.13 -33.85 34.69
CA ALA A 625 1.71 -34.99 35.41
C ALA A 625 2.53 -35.88 34.47
N ASP A 626 3.26 -36.84 35.02
CA ASP A 626 3.87 -37.95 34.28
C ASP A 626 3.19 -39.26 34.72
N PRO A 627 2.53 -40.02 33.82
CA PRO A 627 2.35 -39.78 32.39
C PRO A 627 1.51 -38.53 32.08
N PHE A 628 1.75 -37.92 30.92
CA PHE A 628 1.09 -36.68 30.51
C PHE A 628 -0.35 -36.94 30.08
N GLU A 629 -1.32 -36.60 30.92
CA GLU A 629 -2.74 -36.77 30.59
C GLU A 629 -3.25 -35.64 29.69
N LEU A 630 -3.68 -36.00 28.48
CA LEU A 630 -4.28 -35.07 27.53
C LEU A 630 -5.80 -35.03 27.66
N PRO A 631 -6.42 -33.86 27.46
CA PRO A 631 -7.87 -33.77 27.51
C PRO A 631 -8.51 -34.47 26.32
N VAL A 632 -9.72 -35.01 26.53
CA VAL A 632 -10.52 -35.71 25.51
C VAL A 632 -11.82 -34.95 25.31
N ILE A 633 -12.27 -34.81 24.06
CA ILE A 633 -13.60 -34.28 23.79
C ILE A 633 -14.63 -35.40 23.91
N LYS A 634 -15.65 -35.18 24.75
CA LYS A 634 -16.76 -36.12 24.96
C LYS A 634 -18.10 -35.45 24.71
N ASN A 635 -19.05 -36.19 24.15
CA ASN A 635 -20.43 -35.72 24.11
C ASN A 635 -21.09 -35.88 25.48
N PHE A 636 -21.81 -34.84 25.92
CA PHE A 636 -22.58 -34.86 27.17
C PHE A 636 -24.10 -34.89 26.92
N LYS A 637 -24.51 -34.85 25.64
CA LYS A 637 -25.88 -35.09 25.17
C LYS A 637 -25.88 -36.21 24.14
N LYS A 638 -27.03 -36.87 23.97
CA LYS A 638 -27.26 -37.71 22.79
C LYS A 638 -27.11 -36.83 21.54
N ILE A 639 -26.42 -37.32 20.52
CA ILE A 639 -26.26 -36.64 19.23
C ILE A 639 -26.96 -37.50 18.18
N SER A 640 -27.91 -36.94 17.45
CA SER A 640 -28.59 -37.66 16.38
C SER A 640 -27.74 -37.71 15.10
N GLN A 641 -28.02 -38.68 14.23
CA GLN A 641 -27.47 -38.73 12.88
C GLN A 641 -27.65 -37.37 12.17
N ASN A 642 -26.59 -36.91 11.50
CA ASN A 642 -26.44 -35.59 10.85
C ASN A 642 -26.50 -34.36 11.78
N GLU A 643 -26.55 -34.52 13.10
CA GLU A 643 -26.48 -33.39 14.02
C GLU A 643 -25.03 -32.85 14.11
N SER A 644 -24.88 -31.51 14.11
CA SER A 644 -23.59 -30.85 14.26
C SER A 644 -23.02 -30.99 15.67
N LEU A 645 -21.73 -31.25 15.76
CA LEU A 645 -20.96 -31.29 16.99
C LEU A 645 -20.56 -29.86 17.40
N VAL A 646 -20.99 -29.44 18.58
CA VAL A 646 -20.78 -28.10 19.14
C VAL A 646 -20.06 -28.22 20.47
N LEU A 647 -18.86 -27.64 20.55
CA LEU A 647 -17.97 -27.73 21.71
C LEU A 647 -18.28 -26.61 22.71
N TYR A 648 -18.59 -26.99 23.95
CA TYR A 648 -18.77 -26.07 25.06
C TYR A 648 -17.43 -25.45 25.47
N ARG A 649 -17.30 -24.12 25.39
CA ARG A 649 -16.14 -23.35 25.84
C ARG A 649 -16.58 -22.15 26.69
N PRO A 650 -16.53 -22.24 28.03
CA PRO A 650 -16.86 -21.11 28.90
C PRO A 650 -15.86 -19.96 28.66
N GLY A 651 -16.35 -18.73 28.53
CA GLY A 651 -15.50 -17.53 28.31
C GLY A 651 -15.47 -16.99 26.88
N ASN A 652 -15.90 -17.75 25.87
CA ASN A 652 -16.11 -17.19 24.54
C ASN A 652 -17.30 -16.20 24.56
N LYS A 653 -17.15 -14.99 24.02
CA LYS A 653 -18.30 -14.07 23.92
C LYS A 653 -19.33 -14.68 22.97
N SER A 654 -20.59 -14.83 23.41
CA SER A 654 -21.67 -15.23 22.51
C SER A 654 -21.70 -14.25 21.32
N PRO A 655 -21.85 -14.72 20.08
CA PRO A 655 -22.09 -13.82 18.96
C PRO A 655 -23.31 -12.94 19.29
N ALA A 656 -23.21 -11.64 19.00
CA ALA A 656 -24.30 -10.71 19.25
C ALA A 656 -25.59 -11.25 18.58
N PRO A 657 -26.76 -11.13 19.24
CA PRO A 657 -28.01 -11.62 18.67
C PRO A 657 -28.22 -11.01 17.28
N VAL A 658 -28.33 -11.88 16.28
CA VAL A 658 -28.60 -11.49 14.90
C VAL A 658 -30.07 -11.07 14.82
N GLU A 659 -30.32 -9.91 14.22
CA GLU A 659 -31.65 -9.36 13.99
C GLU A 659 -32.56 -10.37 13.28
N VAL A 660 -33.75 -10.62 13.83
CA VAL A 660 -34.74 -11.50 13.23
C VAL A 660 -35.46 -10.72 12.12
N LEU A 661 -35.12 -10.99 10.87
CA LEU A 661 -35.76 -10.37 9.71
C LEU A 661 -37.20 -10.87 9.56
N GLN A 662 -38.17 -9.95 9.56
CA GLN A 662 -39.57 -10.29 9.32
C GLN A 662 -39.88 -10.40 7.81
N PRO A 663 -40.73 -11.35 7.39
CA PRO A 663 -41.13 -11.46 5.99
C PRO A 663 -41.98 -10.25 5.55
N LEU A 664 -41.70 -9.72 4.36
CA LEU A 664 -42.50 -8.67 3.74
C LEU A 664 -43.92 -9.17 3.46
N SER A 665 -44.93 -8.57 4.10
CA SER A 665 -46.34 -8.79 3.75
C SER A 665 -46.56 -8.33 2.31
N LYS A 666 -46.95 -9.25 1.42
CA LYS A 666 -47.35 -8.91 0.05
C LYS A 666 -48.55 -7.95 0.11
N LYS A 667 -48.35 -6.69 -0.26
CA LYS A 667 -49.47 -5.79 -0.56
C LYS A 667 -50.22 -6.36 -1.76
N ALA A 668 -51.50 -6.67 -1.55
CA ALA A 668 -52.41 -7.06 -2.61
C ALA A 668 -52.40 -5.98 -3.70
N LYS A 669 -52.23 -6.41 -4.97
CA LYS A 669 -52.50 -5.56 -6.12
C LYS A 669 -53.98 -5.21 -6.09
N VAL A 670 -54.30 -3.94 -5.90
CA VAL A 670 -55.64 -3.41 -6.14
C VAL A 670 -55.88 -3.43 -7.66
N ALA A 671 -57.09 -3.85 -8.02
CA ALA A 671 -57.57 -4.22 -9.34
C ALA A 671 -57.37 -3.17 -10.44
#